data_AF-A0A8C6S8U0-F1
#
_entry.id   AF-A0A8C6S8U0-F1
#
_cell.length_a   1.000
_cell.length_b   1.000
_cell.length_c   1.000
_cell.angle_alpha   90.00
_cell.angle_beta   90.00
_cell.angle_gamma   90.00
#
_symmetry.space_group_name_H-M   'P 1'
#
loop_
_entity.id
_entity.type
_entity.pdbx_description
1 polymer ?
#
loop_
_entity_poly.entity_id
_entity_poly.type
_entity_poly.pdbx_seq_one_letter_code
_entity_poly.pdbx_strand_id
1 'polypeptide(L)'
;RFSRILINRYMEGFCLTSICSFGEDALRQVFVMTMEVLQEFSRRENLSAHMSSVFQRWLALANQVLSWNFLPPNHILSLRKNVNLKPTESWREALLDTRVMDLFFTVHRKIREDSDMSQDSLQCLAQLASMHGPVFPDESAQVSYLAHLVEGLLGMINGIEIEDSEAVGISNIISNLISMFPRSTLTALPSELFSSFINCLTLLTCSFGRSAALEEVLDKDDMVYMEAYERLLESWLTLVQDEQHFPRGCFVQPAVQVFNSYIQCHLAAPDGTRNMSANGVTSHDEEEINELQEDDRELFSDQLCSIGMMGRVAADHCIPLLTSLLEERVTRLHGQLQRTQQHLLASSDPGSVDRKVLDDLYEDIHWVILVSGYVLADDPQGETPLIPSEVMEFSIKHSTEVDINTTLQILGSPGEKASSIPGFNRTDSVIRLLSAVLRISEVESRATRANLTELLSPQMGKDIVWFLRRWAKTYLLLDEKLYEQISMPLSTAFGADTEGSRWIVGYLLEKVMSNLSAWSSESELANETVELLVTLVEKRERANLVVQCEGWWSLAKQFASRSPPLHLLSSSVQRSLMKALVLGGFAHMDSDTKQQYWAEVMWGISLNDHKGCCSIMSPVNHNKPNCFVCGWGFCLWDELIFVSVCSQVYGRLGSCTV
;
A
#
# COMPACT_ATOMS: atom_id res chain seq x y z
N ARG A 1 -48.85 -7.86 23.70
CA ARG A 1 -47.67 -7.61 22.83
C ARG A 1 -47.46 -6.11 22.58
N PHE A 2 -48.47 -5.37 22.09
CA PHE A 2 -48.39 -3.91 21.89
C PHE A 2 -47.99 -3.10 23.15
N SER A 3 -48.55 -3.41 24.32
CA SER A 3 -48.21 -2.71 25.57
C SER A 3 -46.77 -2.94 26.05
N ARG A 4 -46.18 -4.11 25.76
CA ARG A 4 -44.75 -4.37 26.07
C ARG A 4 -43.81 -3.58 25.15
N ILE A 5 -44.19 -3.40 23.88
CA ILE A 5 -43.42 -2.60 22.92
C ILE A 5 -43.48 -1.11 23.29
N LEU A 6 -44.65 -0.61 23.70
CA LEU A 6 -44.79 0.77 24.17
C LEU A 6 -43.99 1.04 25.44
N ILE A 7 -44.03 0.13 26.42
CA ILE A 7 -43.26 0.28 27.67
C ILE A 7 -41.75 0.23 27.40
N ASN A 8 -41.27 -0.67 26.53
CA ASN A 8 -39.86 -0.69 26.15
C ASN A 8 -39.44 0.60 25.46
N ARG A 9 -40.21 1.13 24.50
CA ARG A 9 -39.91 2.42 23.86
C ARG A 9 -39.97 3.61 24.84
N TYR A 10 -40.85 3.56 25.83
CA TYR A 10 -40.96 4.60 26.85
C TYR A 10 -39.79 4.55 27.84
N MET A 11 -39.32 3.34 28.21
CA MET A 11 -38.16 3.13 29.07
C MET A 11 -36.85 3.43 28.33
N GLU A 12 -36.74 3.06 27.05
CA GLU A 12 -35.63 3.48 26.17
C GLU A 12 -35.63 5.00 26.01
N GLY A 13 -36.79 5.61 25.76
CA GLY A 13 -36.96 7.06 25.73
C GLY A 13 -36.53 7.72 27.03
N PHE A 14 -36.99 7.25 28.19
CA PHE A 14 -36.63 7.78 29.50
C PHE A 14 -35.14 7.59 29.84
N CYS A 15 -34.56 6.45 29.47
CA CYS A 15 -33.13 6.17 29.62
C CYS A 15 -32.30 7.13 28.75
N LEU A 16 -32.71 7.34 27.50
CA LEU A 16 -32.12 8.32 26.59
C LEU A 16 -32.20 9.74 27.14
N THR A 17 -33.36 10.19 27.65
CA THR A 17 -33.49 11.52 28.26
C THR A 17 -32.63 11.65 29.51
N SER A 18 -32.55 10.60 30.33
CA SER A 18 -31.74 10.59 31.54
C SER A 18 -30.24 10.65 31.22
N ILE A 19 -29.78 9.89 30.23
CA ILE A 19 -28.39 9.91 29.75
C ILE A 19 -28.02 11.29 29.17
N CYS A 20 -28.91 11.89 28.36
CA CYS A 20 -28.69 13.24 27.83
C CYS A 20 -28.64 14.28 28.96
N SER A 21 -29.58 14.24 29.92
CA SER A 21 -29.59 15.15 31.06
C SER A 21 -28.37 14.99 31.98
N PHE A 22 -27.86 13.77 32.13
CA PHE A 22 -26.63 13.50 32.86
C PHE A 22 -25.42 14.11 32.14
N GLY A 23 -25.34 13.93 30.82
CA GLY A 23 -24.27 14.48 29.98
C GLY A 23 -24.25 16.02 29.92
N GLU A 24 -25.40 16.68 30.05
CA GLU A 24 -25.48 18.15 29.94
C GLU A 24 -25.16 18.88 31.25
N ASP A 25 -25.65 18.39 32.40
CA ASP A 25 -25.54 19.11 33.67
C ASP A 25 -24.64 18.42 34.69
N ALA A 26 -24.89 17.15 35.01
CA ALA A 26 -24.16 16.45 36.06
C ALA A 26 -22.70 16.17 35.67
N LEU A 27 -22.48 15.70 34.44
CA LEU A 27 -21.15 15.40 33.91
C LEU A 27 -20.29 16.67 33.80
N ARG A 28 -20.91 17.80 33.41
CA ARG A 28 -20.26 19.12 33.37
C ARG A 28 -19.82 19.58 34.76
N GLN A 29 -20.64 19.39 35.79
CA GLN A 29 -20.24 19.69 37.18
C GLN A 29 -19.08 18.81 37.64
N VAL A 30 -19.11 17.51 37.32
CA VAL A 30 -17.99 16.59 37.60
C VAL A 30 -16.72 17.05 36.90
N PHE A 31 -16.81 17.49 35.64
CA PHE A 31 -15.67 18.02 34.89
C PHE A 31 -15.06 19.25 35.58
N VAL A 32 -15.88 20.26 35.90
CA VAL A 32 -15.40 21.50 36.55
C VAL A 32 -14.75 21.19 37.90
N MET A 33 -15.38 20.35 38.72
CA MET A 33 -14.79 19.91 40.00
C MET A 33 -13.45 19.19 39.78
N THR A 34 -13.36 18.35 38.76
CA THR A 34 -12.11 17.67 38.41
C THR A 34 -11.03 18.67 38.00
N MET A 35 -11.37 19.71 37.23
CA MET A 35 -10.41 20.75 36.82
C MET A 35 -9.88 21.54 38.02
N GLU A 36 -10.74 21.90 38.98
CA GLU A 36 -10.33 22.57 40.22
C GLU A 36 -9.34 21.72 41.03
N VAL A 37 -9.62 20.42 41.15
CA VAL A 37 -8.74 19.49 41.85
C VAL A 37 -7.39 19.35 41.12
N LEU A 38 -7.40 19.10 39.82
CA LEU A 38 -6.17 18.99 39.02
C LEU A 38 -5.35 20.28 39.08
N GLN A 39 -6.00 21.45 39.11
CA GLN A 39 -5.33 22.73 39.26
C GLN A 39 -4.62 22.84 40.62
N GLU A 40 -5.27 22.44 41.71
CA GLU A 40 -4.64 22.42 43.04
C GLU A 40 -3.46 21.44 43.11
N PHE A 41 -3.56 20.27 42.48
CA PHE A 41 -2.45 19.33 42.38
C PHE A 41 -1.31 19.87 41.51
N SER A 42 -1.60 20.57 40.41
CA SER A 42 -0.59 21.15 39.52
C SER A 42 0.29 22.19 40.24
N ARG A 43 -0.29 23.00 41.14
CA ARG A 43 0.40 24.07 41.90
C ARG A 43 1.39 23.56 42.96
N ARG A 44 1.25 22.32 43.43
CA ARG A 44 2.07 21.78 44.54
C ARG A 44 3.34 21.11 44.03
N GLU A 45 4.53 21.64 44.30
CA GLU A 45 5.78 21.06 43.76
C GLU A 45 6.02 19.59 44.17
N ASN A 46 5.84 19.25 45.44
CA ASN A 46 6.12 17.90 45.95
C ASN A 46 4.83 17.18 46.37
N LEU A 47 4.55 16.05 45.73
CA LEU A 47 3.44 15.16 46.07
C LEU A 47 3.97 13.96 46.87
N SER A 48 3.30 13.61 47.97
CA SER A 48 3.54 12.33 48.64
C SER A 48 2.97 11.19 47.80
N ALA A 49 3.44 9.96 48.00
CA ALA A 49 2.95 8.79 47.25
C ALA A 49 1.42 8.64 47.28
N HIS A 50 0.78 8.93 48.43
CA HIS A 50 -0.68 8.91 48.52
C HIS A 50 -1.33 10.02 47.68
N MET A 51 -0.76 11.22 47.69
CA MET A 51 -1.25 12.35 46.90
C MET A 51 -1.06 12.11 45.41
N SER A 52 0.03 11.48 44.98
CA SER A 52 0.24 11.07 43.58
C SER A 52 -0.82 10.05 43.13
N SER A 53 -1.13 9.05 43.97
CA SER A 53 -2.21 8.09 43.66
C SER A 53 -3.59 8.76 43.57
N VAL A 54 -3.86 9.76 44.42
CA VAL A 54 -5.10 10.55 44.31
C VAL A 54 -5.09 11.37 43.02
N PHE A 55 -3.98 12.00 42.67
CA PHE A 55 -3.82 12.78 41.44
C PHE A 55 -4.07 11.93 40.19
N GLN A 56 -3.49 10.72 40.13
CA GLN A 56 -3.72 9.75 39.05
C GLN A 56 -5.20 9.41 38.89
N ARG A 57 -5.93 9.16 39.99
CA ARG A 57 -7.38 8.87 39.93
C ARG A 57 -8.21 10.04 39.39
N TRP A 58 -7.86 11.27 39.75
CA TRP A 58 -8.53 12.46 39.23
C TRP A 58 -8.21 12.71 37.76
N LEU A 59 -6.98 12.40 37.33
CA LEU A 59 -6.60 12.48 35.93
C LEU A 59 -7.32 11.43 35.09
N ALA A 60 -7.38 10.18 35.56
CA ALA A 60 -8.16 9.13 34.93
C ALA A 60 -9.66 9.49 34.88
N LEU A 61 -10.19 10.15 35.91
CA LEU A 61 -11.56 10.67 35.89
C LEU A 61 -11.74 11.73 34.81
N ALA A 62 -10.79 12.67 34.67
CA ALA A 62 -10.83 13.66 33.59
C ALA A 62 -10.83 12.99 32.21
N ASN A 63 -9.99 11.97 32.03
CA ASN A 63 -9.92 11.19 30.80
C ASN A 63 -11.26 10.51 30.47
N GLN A 64 -11.89 9.88 31.47
CA GLN A 64 -13.21 9.26 31.31
C GLN A 64 -14.31 10.26 30.97
N VAL A 65 -14.27 11.44 31.58
CA VAL A 65 -15.26 12.51 31.32
C VAL A 65 -15.09 13.06 29.91
N LEU A 66 -13.86 13.31 29.46
CA LEU A 66 -13.58 13.80 28.10
C LEU A 66 -13.87 12.74 27.03
N SER A 67 -13.71 11.46 27.36
CA SER A 67 -14.03 10.33 26.46
C SER A 67 -15.51 9.95 26.46
N TRP A 68 -16.39 10.76 27.08
CA TRP A 68 -17.83 10.47 27.14
C TRP A 68 -18.49 10.53 25.76
N ASN A 69 -19.36 9.56 25.48
CA ASN A 69 -20.12 9.54 24.22
C ASN A 69 -21.39 10.39 24.32
N PHE A 70 -21.36 11.55 23.64
CA PHE A 70 -22.47 12.48 23.55
C PHE A 70 -23.54 12.06 22.52
N LEU A 71 -23.38 10.95 21.80
CA LEU A 71 -24.36 10.43 20.84
C LEU A 71 -25.39 9.50 21.50
N PRO A 72 -26.66 9.51 21.05
CA PRO A 72 -27.70 8.63 21.61
C PRO A 72 -27.45 7.14 21.25
N PRO A 73 -27.66 6.19 22.18
CA PRO A 73 -27.39 4.75 22.02
C PRO A 73 -28.12 3.98 20.90
N ASN A 74 -28.85 4.64 19.99
CA ASN A 74 -29.55 3.95 18.89
C ASN A 74 -28.64 3.56 17.72
N HIS A 75 -27.34 3.89 17.76
CA HIS A 75 -26.36 3.36 16.82
C HIS A 75 -25.65 2.14 17.43
N ILE A 76 -26.29 0.97 17.31
CA ILE A 76 -25.64 -0.33 17.46
C ILE A 76 -24.67 -0.49 16.28
N LEU A 77 -23.48 0.13 16.35
CA LEU A 77 -22.28 -0.15 15.53
C LEU A 77 -21.23 0.97 15.74
N SER A 78 -20.58 1.00 16.90
CA SER A 78 -19.18 1.43 16.99
C SER A 78 -18.61 1.07 18.35
N LEU A 79 -18.03 -0.11 18.43
CA LEU A 79 -16.95 -0.42 19.38
C LEU A 79 -15.66 0.29 18.89
N ARG A 80 -15.71 1.60 18.64
CA ARG A 80 -14.49 2.38 18.39
C ARG A 80 -13.89 2.69 19.76
N LYS A 81 -12.65 2.25 19.98
CA LYS A 81 -11.90 2.47 21.24
C LYS A 81 -11.69 3.97 21.55
N ASN A 82 -11.80 4.84 20.55
CA ASN A 82 -11.73 6.29 20.70
C ASN A 82 -13.05 6.95 20.26
N VAL A 83 -13.80 7.47 21.24
CA VAL A 83 -14.97 8.31 21.00
C VAL A 83 -14.49 9.74 20.83
N ASN A 84 -14.97 10.44 19.79
CA ASN A 84 -14.60 11.85 19.57
C ASN A 84 -15.44 12.76 20.48
N LEU A 85 -14.80 13.79 21.03
CA LEU A 85 -15.44 14.77 21.91
C LEU A 85 -16.40 15.66 21.12
N LYS A 86 -17.71 15.44 21.27
CA LYS A 86 -18.77 16.21 20.60
C LYS A 86 -19.77 16.82 21.58
N PRO A 87 -19.34 17.81 22.37
CA PRO A 87 -20.17 18.39 23.42
C PRO A 87 -21.23 19.36 22.85
N THR A 88 -22.30 19.57 23.63
CA THR A 88 -23.36 20.54 23.31
C THR A 88 -22.94 21.97 23.65
N GLU A 89 -23.75 22.97 23.29
CA GLU A 89 -23.45 24.39 23.57
C GLU A 89 -23.29 24.70 25.07
N SER A 90 -23.91 23.92 25.96
CA SER A 90 -23.84 24.12 27.41
C SER A 90 -22.42 23.92 27.98
N TRP A 91 -21.56 23.21 27.25
CA TRP A 91 -20.17 22.95 27.63
C TRP A 91 -19.20 24.03 27.15
N ARG A 92 -19.66 24.99 26.34
CA ARG A 92 -18.83 26.02 25.70
C ARG A 92 -17.97 26.79 26.71
N GLU A 93 -18.57 27.26 27.80
CA GLU A 93 -17.85 28.02 28.84
C GLU A 93 -16.80 27.17 29.58
N ALA A 94 -17.01 25.86 29.67
CA ALA A 94 -16.10 24.96 30.37
C ALA A 94 -14.93 24.49 29.49
N LEU A 95 -15.16 24.24 28.20
CA LEU A 95 -14.15 23.66 27.29
C LEU A 95 -13.41 24.67 26.42
N LEU A 96 -14.01 25.84 26.13
CA LEU A 96 -13.31 26.91 25.38
C LEU A 96 -12.55 27.88 26.28
N ASP A 97 -12.54 27.66 27.60
CA ASP A 97 -11.66 28.39 28.51
C ASP A 97 -10.21 27.93 28.31
N THR A 98 -9.35 28.83 27.82
CA THR A 98 -7.94 28.53 27.52
C THR A 98 -7.19 27.98 28.74
N ARG A 99 -7.63 28.34 29.96
CA ARG A 99 -7.03 27.89 31.22
C ARG A 99 -7.16 26.37 31.42
N VAL A 100 -8.19 25.75 30.87
CA VAL A 100 -8.38 24.29 30.94
C VAL A 100 -7.34 23.59 30.08
N MET A 101 -7.13 24.08 28.86
CA MET A 101 -6.11 23.56 27.96
C MET A 101 -4.70 23.76 28.54
N ASP A 102 -4.40 24.96 29.05
CA ASP A 102 -3.13 25.27 29.70
C ASP A 102 -2.88 24.37 30.92
N LEU A 103 -3.93 24.05 31.66
CA LEU A 103 -3.86 23.14 32.80
C LEU A 103 -3.42 21.75 32.36
N PHE A 104 -4.03 21.16 31.33
CA PHE A 104 -3.63 19.82 30.85
C PHE A 104 -2.19 19.78 30.34
N PHE A 105 -1.75 20.80 29.59
CA PHE A 105 -0.34 20.90 29.17
C PHE A 105 0.62 21.05 30.37
N THR A 106 0.22 21.79 31.40
CA THR A 106 1.02 21.96 32.63
C THR A 106 1.05 20.68 33.46
N VAL A 107 -0.09 19.98 33.55
CA VAL A 107 -0.21 18.70 34.25
C VAL A 107 0.67 17.66 33.57
N HIS A 108 0.59 17.50 32.25
CA HIS A 108 1.42 16.55 31.50
C HIS A 108 2.92 16.83 31.73
N ARG A 109 3.38 18.07 31.53
CA ARG A 109 4.79 18.45 31.76
C ARG A 109 5.31 18.11 33.16
N LYS A 110 4.43 18.04 34.16
CA LYS A 110 4.78 17.72 35.55
C LYS A 110 4.86 16.22 35.84
N ILE A 111 4.07 15.41 35.14
CA ILE A 111 3.90 13.97 35.41
C ILE A 111 4.47 13.09 34.30
N ARG A 112 5.17 13.70 33.33
CA ARG A 112 5.70 13.06 32.13
C ARG A 112 6.54 11.82 32.39
N GLU A 113 7.35 11.84 33.46
CA GLU A 113 8.22 10.73 33.86
C GLU A 113 7.45 9.51 34.44
N ASP A 114 6.16 9.67 34.76
CA ASP A 114 5.29 8.57 35.20
C ASP A 114 4.50 8.06 33.99
N SER A 115 4.87 6.88 33.46
CA SER A 115 4.33 6.34 32.21
C SER A 115 2.80 6.24 32.19
N ASP A 116 2.19 5.80 33.31
CA ASP A 116 0.75 5.60 33.40
C ASP A 116 0.03 6.96 33.40
N MET A 117 0.51 7.90 34.21
CA MET A 117 -0.07 9.23 34.31
C MET A 117 0.17 10.05 33.03
N SER A 118 1.31 9.87 32.37
CA SER A 118 1.66 10.47 31.10
C SER A 118 0.65 10.07 30.02
N GLN A 119 0.36 8.78 29.89
CA GLN A 119 -0.66 8.27 28.96
C GLN A 119 -2.05 8.87 29.20
N ASP A 120 -2.51 8.91 30.45
CA ASP A 120 -3.82 9.50 30.78
C ASP A 120 -3.89 11.00 30.43
N SER A 121 -2.80 11.74 30.67
CA SER A 121 -2.74 13.17 30.35
C SER A 121 -2.71 13.45 28.85
N LEU A 122 -1.96 12.65 28.08
CA LEU A 122 -1.92 12.76 26.62
C LEU A 122 -3.25 12.35 26.00
N GLN A 123 -3.94 11.36 26.55
CA GLN A 123 -5.28 10.99 26.10
C GLN A 123 -6.29 12.11 26.36
N CYS A 124 -6.21 12.81 27.49
CA CYS A 124 -7.02 14.01 27.73
C CYS A 124 -6.76 15.10 26.66
N LEU A 125 -5.49 15.37 26.35
CA LEU A 125 -5.11 16.33 25.30
C LEU A 125 -5.58 15.87 23.91
N ALA A 126 -5.49 14.58 23.60
CA ALA A 126 -5.98 14.02 22.35
C ALA A 126 -7.51 14.17 22.23
N GLN A 127 -8.24 13.99 23.32
CA GLN A 127 -9.69 14.22 23.37
C GLN A 127 -10.03 15.69 23.14
N LEU A 128 -9.30 16.62 23.76
CA LEU A 128 -9.44 18.05 23.49
C LEU A 128 -9.14 18.40 22.01
N ALA A 129 -8.14 17.76 21.41
CA ALA A 129 -7.83 17.88 19.99
C ALA A 129 -8.90 17.26 19.06
N SER A 130 -9.74 16.36 19.57
CA SER A 130 -10.84 15.76 18.81
C SER A 130 -12.14 16.58 18.83
N MET A 131 -12.13 17.72 19.51
CA MET A 131 -13.34 18.51 19.75
C MET A 131 -13.92 19.07 18.45
N HIS A 132 -15.20 18.80 18.23
CA HIS A 132 -15.94 19.31 17.07
C HIS A 132 -17.45 19.44 17.36
N GLY A 133 -18.19 20.12 16.49
CA GLY A 133 -19.64 20.28 16.60
C GLY A 133 -20.09 21.64 17.19
N PRO A 134 -21.31 21.72 17.75
CA PRO A 134 -21.98 23.00 18.05
C PRO A 134 -21.37 23.76 19.24
N VAL A 135 -20.43 23.15 19.97
CA VAL A 135 -19.68 23.83 21.04
C VAL A 135 -18.97 25.08 20.52
N PHE A 136 -18.51 25.08 19.27
CA PHE A 136 -17.93 26.26 18.63
C PHE A 136 -19.04 27.17 18.08
N PRO A 137 -19.08 28.46 18.50
CA PRO A 137 -20.09 29.40 18.02
C PRO A 137 -19.90 29.80 16.55
N ASP A 138 -18.64 29.88 16.09
CA ASP A 138 -18.25 30.33 14.76
C ASP A 138 -16.85 29.78 14.39
N GLU A 139 -16.44 30.01 13.14
CA GLU A 139 -15.13 29.59 12.63
C GLU A 139 -13.97 30.33 13.31
N SER A 140 -14.15 31.59 13.73
CA SER A 140 -13.09 32.36 14.41
C SER A 140 -12.74 31.75 15.78
N ALA A 141 -13.74 31.25 16.51
CA ALA A 141 -13.54 30.52 17.75
C ALA A 141 -12.82 29.19 17.52
N GLN A 142 -13.12 28.47 16.43
CA GLN A 142 -12.39 27.26 16.05
C GLN A 142 -10.92 27.55 15.75
N VAL A 143 -10.64 28.59 14.95
CA VAL A 143 -9.26 28.99 14.61
C VAL A 143 -8.49 29.39 15.87
N SER A 144 -9.11 30.18 16.76
CA SER A 144 -8.47 30.61 18.01
C SER A 144 -8.17 29.45 18.94
N TYR A 145 -9.11 28.50 19.06
CA TYR A 145 -8.92 27.29 19.86
C TYR A 145 -7.81 26.40 19.28
N LEU A 146 -7.84 26.17 17.97
CA LEU A 146 -6.83 25.38 17.26
C LEU A 146 -5.44 26.02 17.40
N ALA A 147 -5.33 27.33 17.23
CA ALA A 147 -4.07 28.07 17.40
C ALA A 147 -3.49 27.88 18.80
N HIS A 148 -4.31 28.06 19.85
CA HIS A 148 -3.87 27.88 21.24
C HIS A 148 -3.41 26.43 21.53
N LEU A 149 -4.10 25.45 20.95
CA LEU A 149 -3.76 24.04 21.09
C LEU A 149 -2.46 23.67 20.38
N VAL A 150 -2.23 24.21 19.18
CA VAL A 150 -0.99 24.04 18.43
C VAL A 150 0.18 24.73 19.15
N GLU A 151 -0.02 25.94 19.69
CA GLU A 151 0.99 26.65 20.49
C GLU A 151 1.38 25.86 21.74
N GLY A 152 0.39 25.33 22.48
CA GLY A 152 0.62 24.50 23.65
C GLY A 152 1.34 23.18 23.32
N LEU A 153 0.96 22.53 22.22
CA LEU A 153 1.60 21.31 21.73
C LEU A 153 3.06 21.56 21.33
N LEU A 154 3.31 22.61 20.56
CA LEU A 154 4.67 23.00 20.16
C LEU A 154 5.51 23.38 21.38
N GLY A 155 4.96 24.10 22.35
CA GLY A 155 5.64 24.44 23.60
C GLY A 155 5.94 23.23 24.50
N MET A 156 5.18 22.14 24.36
CA MET A 156 5.39 20.88 25.06
C MET A 156 6.47 20.02 24.40
N ILE A 157 6.53 20.01 23.07
CA ILE A 157 7.44 19.13 22.29
C ILE A 157 8.80 19.78 22.06
N ASN A 158 8.85 21.10 21.81
CA ASN A 158 10.08 21.77 21.42
C ASN A 158 11.10 21.79 22.57
N GLY A 159 12.24 21.15 22.35
CA GLY A 159 13.38 21.15 23.27
C GLY A 159 13.38 20.05 24.32
N ILE A 160 12.52 19.03 24.18
CA ILE A 160 12.48 17.87 25.06
C ILE A 160 12.57 16.58 24.24
N GLU A 161 13.26 15.57 24.77
CA GLU A 161 13.32 14.22 24.20
C GLU A 161 11.98 13.51 24.47
N ILE A 162 11.41 12.84 23.47
CA ILE A 162 10.13 12.13 23.61
C ILE A 162 10.42 10.73 24.12
N GLU A 163 9.76 10.33 25.21
CA GLU A 163 9.85 8.98 25.74
C GLU A 163 8.91 8.02 25.00
N ASP A 164 9.21 6.72 25.04
CA ASP A 164 8.41 5.66 24.40
C ASP A 164 6.93 5.75 24.84
N SER A 165 6.67 6.04 26.11
CA SER A 165 5.31 6.13 26.67
C SER A 165 4.45 7.28 26.08
N GLU A 166 5.08 8.24 25.41
CA GLU A 166 4.42 9.45 24.90
C GLU A 166 4.16 9.42 23.39
N ALA A 167 4.89 8.60 22.64
CA ALA A 167 4.90 8.64 21.17
C ALA A 167 3.49 8.47 20.57
N VAL A 168 2.73 7.48 21.04
CA VAL A 168 1.34 7.24 20.60
C VAL A 168 0.42 8.37 21.04
N GLY A 169 0.57 8.89 22.26
CA GLY A 169 -0.25 10.01 22.74
C GLY A 169 -0.04 11.29 21.93
N ILE A 170 1.20 11.62 21.59
CA ILE A 170 1.55 12.80 20.78
C ILE A 170 1.07 12.63 19.33
N SER A 171 1.29 11.47 18.72
CA SER A 171 0.78 11.20 17.37
C SER A 171 -0.76 11.21 17.31
N ASN A 172 -1.45 10.74 18.36
CA ASN A 172 -2.90 10.86 18.51
C ASN A 172 -3.36 12.32 18.50
N ILE A 173 -2.71 13.20 19.27
CA ILE A 173 -3.04 14.62 19.31
C ILE A 173 -2.90 15.22 17.91
N ILE A 174 -1.74 15.03 17.26
CA ILE A 174 -1.48 15.59 15.93
C ILE A 174 -2.47 15.09 14.88
N SER A 175 -2.74 13.78 14.89
CA SER A 175 -3.71 13.15 13.99
C SER A 175 -5.11 13.73 14.19
N ASN A 176 -5.54 13.97 15.43
CA ASN A 176 -6.84 14.60 15.70
C ASN A 176 -6.86 16.05 15.23
N LEU A 177 -5.79 16.84 15.43
CA LEU A 177 -5.71 18.22 14.95
C LEU A 177 -5.89 18.31 13.43
N ILE A 178 -5.35 17.35 12.69
CA ILE A 178 -5.38 17.32 11.22
C ILE A 178 -6.72 16.77 10.69
N SER A 179 -7.22 15.69 11.29
CA SER A 179 -8.40 14.98 10.78
C SER A 179 -9.73 15.61 11.22
N MET A 180 -9.77 16.24 12.40
CA MET A 180 -11.02 16.72 13.01
C MET A 180 -11.34 18.17 12.66
N PHE A 181 -10.34 19.02 12.44
CA PHE A 181 -10.55 20.41 12.07
C PHE A 181 -10.70 20.58 10.55
N PRO A 182 -11.62 21.43 10.09
CA PRO A 182 -11.72 21.75 8.66
C PRO A 182 -10.42 22.35 8.10
N ARG A 183 -10.16 22.13 6.81
CA ARG A 183 -8.96 22.64 6.12
C ARG A 183 -8.94 24.17 6.06
N SER A 184 -10.12 24.80 5.98
CA SER A 184 -10.28 26.25 6.11
C SER A 184 -9.77 26.78 7.46
N THR A 185 -9.95 26.01 8.54
CA THR A 185 -9.48 26.38 9.88
C THR A 185 -7.96 26.24 9.98
N LEU A 186 -7.39 25.16 9.45
CA LEU A 186 -5.93 24.94 9.42
C LEU A 186 -5.20 26.02 8.61
N THR A 187 -5.75 26.40 7.46
CA THR A 187 -5.18 27.43 6.57
C THR A 187 -5.39 28.86 7.09
N ALA A 188 -6.33 29.07 8.01
CA ALA A 188 -6.55 30.34 8.69
C ALA A 188 -5.61 30.57 9.90
N LEU A 189 -4.80 29.58 10.28
CA LEU A 189 -3.79 29.76 11.32
C LEU A 189 -2.74 30.82 10.92
N PRO A 190 -2.11 31.51 11.89
CA PRO A 190 -0.97 32.37 11.60
C PRO A 190 0.12 31.60 10.84
N SER A 191 0.63 32.17 9.75
CA SER A 191 1.58 31.49 8.85
C SER A 191 2.80 30.88 9.59
N GLU A 192 3.41 31.63 10.51
CA GLU A 192 4.54 31.16 11.33
C GLU A 192 4.16 29.97 12.23
N LEU A 193 2.94 29.95 12.77
CA LEU A 193 2.44 28.87 13.61
C LEU A 193 2.17 27.62 12.78
N PHE A 194 1.52 27.78 11.62
CA PHE A 194 1.30 26.68 10.68
C PHE A 194 2.62 26.08 10.19
N SER A 195 3.59 26.91 9.78
CA SER A 195 4.91 26.44 9.38
C SER A 195 5.64 25.70 10.51
N SER A 196 5.54 26.21 11.75
CA SER A 196 6.13 25.54 12.92
C SER A 196 5.46 24.19 13.21
N PHE A 197 4.13 24.11 13.05
CA PHE A 197 3.38 22.86 13.20
C PHE A 197 3.79 21.82 12.15
N ILE A 198 3.87 22.20 10.88
CA ILE A 198 4.30 21.30 9.79
C ILE A 198 5.75 20.86 9.97
N ASN A 199 6.64 21.75 10.41
CA ASN A 199 8.03 21.39 10.73
C ASN A 199 8.10 20.39 11.88
N CYS A 200 7.31 20.60 12.95
CA CYS A 200 7.23 19.66 14.07
C CYS A 200 6.72 18.29 13.62
N LEU A 201 5.62 18.25 12.86
CA LEU A 201 5.09 17.02 12.26
C LEU A 201 6.17 16.30 11.44
N THR A 202 6.89 17.01 10.57
CA THR A 202 7.97 16.44 9.74
C THR A 202 9.07 15.80 10.60
N LEU A 203 9.56 16.52 11.61
CA LEU A 203 10.63 16.04 12.49
C LEU A 203 10.20 14.81 13.29
N LEU A 204 8.97 14.82 13.81
CA LEU A 204 8.41 13.70 14.56
C LEU A 204 8.19 12.49 13.66
N THR A 205 7.63 12.65 12.46
CA THR A 205 7.48 11.55 11.50
C THR A 205 8.83 10.90 11.19
N CYS A 206 9.85 11.69 10.90
CA CYS A 206 11.19 11.14 10.63
C CYS A 206 11.81 10.48 11.86
N SER A 207 11.60 11.04 13.06
CA SER A 207 12.13 10.47 14.30
C SER A 207 11.45 9.16 14.65
N PHE A 208 10.11 9.11 14.60
CA PHE A 208 9.33 7.92 14.90
C PHE A 208 9.57 6.83 13.86
N GLY A 209 9.74 7.17 12.57
CA GLY A 209 10.11 6.18 11.55
C GLY A 209 11.47 5.53 11.81
N ARG A 210 12.47 6.30 12.26
CA ARG A 210 13.77 5.74 12.67
C ARG A 210 13.66 4.88 13.92
N SER A 211 12.86 5.30 14.90
CA SER A 211 12.63 4.51 16.11
C SER A 211 11.88 3.22 15.78
N ALA A 212 10.84 3.25 14.93
CA ALA A 212 10.08 2.09 14.49
C ALA A 212 10.97 1.05 13.79
N ALA A 213 11.84 1.50 12.87
CA ALA A 213 12.83 0.61 12.24
C ALA A 213 13.81 -0.01 13.26
N LEU A 214 14.11 0.69 14.36
CA LEU A 214 14.90 0.13 15.46
C LEU A 214 14.08 -0.85 16.31
N GLU A 215 12.77 -0.65 16.47
CA GLU A 215 11.91 -1.61 17.19
C GLU A 215 11.88 -2.96 16.47
N GLU A 216 11.80 -2.94 15.13
CA GLU A 216 11.85 -4.15 14.30
C GLU A 216 13.19 -4.87 14.46
N VAL A 217 14.31 -4.15 14.33
CA VAL A 217 15.66 -4.75 14.45
C VAL A 217 15.95 -5.29 15.86
N LEU A 218 15.26 -4.77 16.87
CA LEU A 218 15.41 -5.20 18.27
C LEU A 218 14.37 -6.25 18.69
N ASP A 219 13.51 -6.69 17.78
CA ASP A 219 12.42 -7.65 18.02
C ASP A 219 11.61 -7.29 19.28
N LYS A 220 11.21 -6.02 19.40
CA LYS A 220 10.42 -5.58 20.55
C LYS A 220 9.01 -6.16 20.50
N ASP A 221 8.53 -6.66 21.65
CA ASP A 221 7.13 -7.12 21.79
C ASP A 221 6.12 -5.96 21.62
N ASP A 222 6.45 -4.77 22.15
CA ASP A 222 5.60 -3.58 22.10
C ASP A 222 6.14 -2.58 21.05
N MET A 223 5.49 -2.55 19.88
CA MET A 223 5.86 -1.72 18.71
C MET A 223 5.23 -0.32 18.76
N VAL A 224 5.59 0.46 19.78
CA VAL A 224 4.93 1.74 20.11
C VAL A 224 5.25 2.83 19.09
N TYR A 225 6.48 2.89 18.59
CA TYR A 225 6.84 3.86 17.55
C TYR A 225 6.29 3.48 16.19
N MET A 226 6.13 2.19 15.88
CA MET A 226 5.45 1.77 14.65
C MET A 226 4.01 2.31 14.61
N GLU A 227 3.23 2.09 15.68
CA GLU A 227 1.86 2.62 15.78
C GLU A 227 1.84 4.16 15.67
N ALA A 228 2.75 4.85 16.38
CA ALA A 228 2.82 6.30 16.32
C ALA A 228 3.21 6.82 14.93
N TYR A 229 4.13 6.13 14.24
CA TYR A 229 4.60 6.48 12.91
C TYR A 229 3.50 6.34 11.86
N GLU A 230 2.77 5.22 11.86
CA GLU A 230 1.63 4.96 10.98
C GLU A 230 0.57 6.06 11.07
N ARG A 231 0.23 6.48 12.30
CA ARG A 231 -0.74 7.54 12.53
C ARG A 231 -0.28 8.89 11.97
N LEU A 232 1.02 9.21 12.08
CA LEU A 232 1.56 10.42 11.48
C LEU A 232 1.55 10.34 9.95
N LEU A 233 1.84 9.18 9.35
CA LEU A 233 1.74 8.96 7.91
C LEU A 233 0.30 9.07 7.40
N GLU A 234 -0.70 8.54 8.12
CA GLU A 234 -2.12 8.71 7.78
C GLU A 234 -2.53 10.19 7.82
N SER A 235 -2.04 10.91 8.83
CA SER A 235 -2.26 12.35 8.97
C SER A 235 -1.65 13.14 7.82
N TRP A 236 -0.45 12.74 7.39
CA TRP A 236 0.21 13.29 6.23
C TRP A 236 -0.58 13.08 4.95
N LEU A 237 -1.02 11.84 4.68
CA LEU A 237 -1.83 11.51 3.51
C LEU A 237 -3.08 12.41 3.42
N THR A 238 -3.72 12.65 4.57
CA THR A 238 -4.89 13.54 4.68
C THR A 238 -4.58 15.01 4.33
N LEU A 239 -3.36 15.49 4.62
CA LEU A 239 -2.93 16.86 4.29
C LEU A 239 -2.57 17.01 2.81
N VAL A 240 -1.82 16.05 2.26
CA VAL A 240 -1.22 16.21 0.93
C VAL A 240 -2.19 15.89 -0.21
N GLN A 241 -3.25 15.10 0.03
CA GLN A 241 -4.28 14.83 -0.97
C GLN A 241 -5.15 16.05 -1.31
N ASP A 242 -5.12 17.12 -0.52
CA ASP A 242 -5.94 18.32 -0.72
C ASP A 242 -5.12 19.48 -1.30
N GLU A 243 -5.02 19.54 -2.62
CA GLU A 243 -4.28 20.62 -3.31
C GLU A 243 -5.02 21.97 -3.35
N GLN A 244 -6.31 22.01 -3.03
CA GLN A 244 -7.15 23.20 -3.28
C GLN A 244 -7.02 24.24 -2.18
N HIS A 245 -6.84 23.81 -0.94
CA HIS A 245 -6.87 24.71 0.23
C HIS A 245 -5.49 25.23 0.62
N PHE A 246 -4.42 24.48 0.35
CA PHE A 246 -3.07 24.84 0.76
C PHE A 246 -2.29 25.59 -0.33
N PRO A 247 -1.33 26.47 0.03
CA PRO A 247 -0.46 27.11 -0.96
C PRO A 247 0.32 26.07 -1.77
N ARG A 248 0.35 26.24 -3.10
CA ARG A 248 1.09 25.33 -4.00
C ARG A 248 2.53 25.15 -3.55
N GLY A 249 2.96 23.90 -3.44
CA GLY A 249 4.33 23.53 -3.10
C GLY A 249 4.70 23.65 -1.62
N CYS A 250 3.77 24.03 -0.73
CA CYS A 250 4.09 24.20 0.70
C CYS A 250 4.56 22.90 1.39
N PHE A 251 4.14 21.74 0.88
CA PHE A 251 4.52 20.44 1.41
C PHE A 251 5.72 19.77 0.70
N VAL A 252 6.32 20.39 -0.33
CA VAL A 252 7.40 19.75 -1.10
C VAL A 252 8.61 19.43 -0.24
N GLN A 253 9.11 20.40 0.54
CA GLN A 253 10.29 20.17 1.40
C GLN A 253 10.00 19.20 2.56
N PRO A 254 8.85 19.28 3.27
CA PRO A 254 8.44 18.25 4.20
C PRO A 254 8.36 16.84 3.58
N ALA A 255 7.73 16.73 2.41
CA ALA A 255 7.58 15.46 1.69
C ALA A 255 8.94 14.86 1.34
N VAL A 256 9.89 15.66 0.85
CA VAL A 256 11.28 15.21 0.61
C VAL A 256 11.93 14.65 1.87
N GLN A 257 11.78 15.31 3.02
CA GLN A 257 12.38 14.85 4.28
C GLN A 257 11.78 13.53 4.76
N VAL A 258 10.45 13.44 4.80
CA VAL A 258 9.73 12.22 5.21
C VAL A 258 10.06 11.06 4.27
N PHE A 259 10.02 11.31 2.95
CA PHE A 259 10.33 10.30 1.94
C PHE A 259 11.76 9.79 2.07
N ASN A 260 12.75 10.69 2.19
CA ASN A 260 14.15 10.29 2.37
C ASN A 260 14.35 9.51 3.67
N SER A 261 13.70 9.92 4.77
CA SER A 261 13.78 9.20 6.04
C SER A 261 13.21 7.79 5.91
N TYR A 262 12.07 7.61 5.22
CA TYR A 262 11.49 6.29 4.99
C TYR A 262 12.43 5.40 4.17
N ILE A 263 12.98 5.91 3.06
CA ILE A 263 13.95 5.17 2.25
C ILE A 263 15.19 4.79 3.08
N GLN A 264 15.72 5.70 3.89
CA GLN A 264 16.86 5.41 4.76
C GLN A 264 16.56 4.33 5.80
N CYS A 265 15.36 4.31 6.37
CA CYS A 265 14.94 3.28 7.33
C CYS A 265 14.87 1.88 6.70
N HIS A 266 14.57 1.78 5.40
CA HIS A 266 14.36 0.51 4.70
C HIS A 266 15.54 0.06 3.83
N LEU A 267 16.61 0.86 3.72
CA LEU A 267 17.82 0.47 2.99
C LEU A 267 18.93 0.01 3.92
N ALA A 268 19.68 -1.00 3.49
CA ALA A 268 20.90 -1.42 4.15
C ALA A 268 22.02 -0.37 4.01
N ALA A 269 23.05 -0.48 4.86
CA ALA A 269 24.26 0.32 4.72
C ALA A 269 24.89 0.11 3.32
N PRO A 270 25.43 1.15 2.66
CA PRO A 270 25.77 2.47 3.22
C PRO A 270 24.67 3.54 3.08
N ASP A 271 23.59 3.28 2.34
CA ASP A 271 22.61 4.32 1.98
C ASP A 271 21.50 4.48 3.01
N GLY A 272 21.31 3.49 3.89
CA GLY A 272 20.33 3.51 4.95
C GLY A 272 20.84 2.91 6.26
N THR A 273 19.91 2.80 7.21
CA THR A 273 20.13 2.37 8.58
C THR A 273 19.38 1.08 8.91
N ARG A 274 18.81 0.40 7.91
CA ARG A 274 18.16 -0.90 8.11
C ARG A 274 19.18 -1.89 8.67
N ASN A 275 18.77 -2.68 9.65
CA ASN A 275 19.61 -3.65 10.36
C ASN A 275 20.76 -3.01 11.18
N MET A 276 20.78 -1.69 11.38
CA MET A 276 21.77 -1.01 12.23
C MET A 276 21.23 -0.81 13.65
N SER A 277 21.61 -1.69 14.59
CA SER A 277 21.52 -1.36 16.01
C SER A 277 22.71 -0.50 16.45
N ALA A 278 22.56 0.29 17.52
CA ALA A 278 23.63 1.13 18.08
C ALA A 278 24.93 0.37 18.42
N ASN A 279 24.86 -0.96 18.55
CA ASN A 279 25.98 -1.84 18.86
C ASN A 279 26.55 -2.61 17.64
N GLY A 280 26.03 -2.36 16.43
CA GLY A 280 26.44 -3.09 15.22
C GLY A 280 26.02 -4.57 15.20
N VAL A 281 25.12 -4.96 16.10
CA VAL A 281 24.49 -6.29 16.09
C VAL A 281 23.38 -6.21 15.06
N THR A 282 23.55 -6.89 13.93
CA THR A 282 22.46 -7.14 12.99
C THR A 282 21.51 -8.15 13.62
N SER A 283 20.21 -8.07 13.31
CA SER A 283 19.21 -9.04 13.78
C SER A 283 19.73 -10.47 13.69
N HIS A 284 19.43 -11.24 14.74
CA HIS A 284 19.88 -12.61 14.91
C HIS A 284 18.86 -13.55 14.26
N ASP A 285 19.38 -14.46 13.43
CA ASP A 285 18.74 -15.62 12.83
C ASP A 285 17.63 -15.33 11.79
N GLU A 286 17.69 -16.06 10.67
CA GLU A 286 16.61 -16.14 9.69
C GLU A 286 15.38 -16.72 10.43
N GLU A 287 14.47 -15.86 10.89
CA GLU A 287 13.21 -16.33 11.44
C GLU A 287 12.49 -17.17 10.37
N GLU A 288 11.96 -18.33 10.76
CA GLU A 288 11.13 -19.12 9.85
C GLU A 288 9.91 -18.28 9.46
N ILE A 289 9.94 -17.72 8.24
CA ILE A 289 8.82 -16.95 7.67
C ILE A 289 7.58 -17.83 7.74
N ASN A 290 6.60 -17.38 8.53
CA ASN A 290 5.35 -18.08 8.68
C ASN A 290 4.56 -17.98 7.37
N GLU A 291 4.12 -19.10 6.80
CA GLU A 291 3.28 -19.12 5.57
C GLU A 291 1.96 -18.33 5.73
N LEU A 292 1.59 -17.95 6.96
CA LEU A 292 0.44 -17.10 7.27
C LEU A 292 0.77 -15.60 7.40
N GLN A 293 2.05 -15.23 7.32
CA GLN A 293 2.47 -13.82 7.37
C GLN A 293 1.99 -13.12 6.09
N GLU A 294 1.36 -11.97 6.27
CA GLU A 294 0.95 -11.12 5.14
C GLU A 294 2.19 -10.55 4.44
N ASP A 295 2.12 -10.41 3.12
CA ASP A 295 3.17 -9.78 2.32
C ASP A 295 3.34 -8.30 2.75
N ASP A 296 4.56 -7.78 2.75
CA ASP A 296 4.86 -6.41 3.24
C ASP A 296 4.04 -5.34 2.52
N ARG A 297 3.75 -5.56 1.23
CA ARG A 297 2.90 -4.67 0.44
C ARG A 297 1.44 -4.62 0.92
N GLU A 298 0.96 -5.65 1.61
CA GLU A 298 -0.37 -5.73 2.21
C GLU A 298 -0.32 -5.18 3.64
N LEU A 299 0.63 -5.66 4.44
CA LEU A 299 0.86 -5.25 5.83
C LEU A 299 1.10 -3.74 5.95
N PHE A 300 1.96 -3.18 5.10
CA PHE A 300 2.35 -1.76 5.10
C PHE A 300 1.67 -0.95 4.00
N SER A 301 0.55 -1.42 3.46
CA SER A 301 -0.17 -0.78 2.35
C SER A 301 -0.53 0.69 2.62
N ASP A 302 -0.97 1.02 3.84
CA ASP A 302 -1.30 2.39 4.25
C ASP A 302 -0.05 3.29 4.34
N GLN A 303 1.06 2.75 4.86
CA GLN A 303 2.34 3.47 4.90
C GLN A 303 2.84 3.77 3.48
N LEU A 304 2.84 2.74 2.61
CA LEU A 304 3.26 2.85 1.23
C LEU A 304 2.35 3.80 0.42
N CYS A 305 1.05 3.85 0.71
CA CYS A 305 0.14 4.83 0.13
C CYS A 305 0.53 6.28 0.52
N SER A 306 0.80 6.52 1.80
CA SER A 306 1.26 7.83 2.28
C SER A 306 2.59 8.25 1.67
N ILE A 307 3.59 7.36 1.69
CA ILE A 307 4.91 7.62 1.10
C ILE A 307 4.83 7.76 -0.43
N GLY A 308 3.97 7.00 -1.08
CA GLY A 308 3.66 7.12 -2.51
C GLY A 308 3.17 8.53 -2.85
N MET A 309 2.21 9.05 -2.07
CA MET A 309 1.70 10.40 -2.24
C MET A 309 2.76 11.48 -1.94
N MET A 310 3.60 11.29 -0.92
CA MET A 310 4.75 12.18 -0.68
C MET A 310 5.70 12.20 -1.87
N GLY A 311 5.99 11.03 -2.45
CA GLY A 311 6.82 10.91 -3.64
C GLY A 311 6.23 11.59 -4.87
N ARG A 312 4.90 11.66 -4.98
CA ARG A 312 4.19 12.40 -6.04
C ARG A 312 4.29 13.91 -5.84
N VAL A 313 4.00 14.40 -4.63
CA VAL A 313 4.13 15.83 -4.28
C VAL A 313 5.56 16.35 -4.51
N ALA A 314 6.57 15.50 -4.25
CA ALA A 314 7.98 15.81 -4.43
C ALA A 314 8.61 15.07 -5.63
N ALA A 315 7.85 14.85 -6.71
CA ALA A 315 8.28 14.05 -7.87
C ALA A 315 9.63 14.48 -8.47
N ASP A 316 9.91 15.80 -8.49
CA ASP A 316 11.18 16.38 -8.95
C ASP A 316 12.42 15.79 -8.24
N HIS A 317 12.28 15.40 -6.96
CA HIS A 317 13.34 14.79 -6.17
C HIS A 317 13.20 13.26 -6.10
N CYS A 318 11.99 12.77 -5.81
CA CYS A 318 11.76 11.36 -5.44
C CYS A 318 11.91 10.40 -6.63
N ILE A 319 11.42 10.76 -7.83
CA ILE A 319 11.51 9.87 -9.01
C ILE A 319 12.97 9.67 -9.44
N PRO A 320 13.82 10.71 -9.56
CA PRO A 320 15.25 10.54 -9.83
C PRO A 320 15.99 9.74 -8.74
N LEU A 321 15.64 9.94 -7.45
CA LEU A 321 16.23 9.19 -6.34
C LEU A 321 15.96 7.69 -6.48
N LEU A 322 14.69 7.29 -6.62
CA LEU A 322 14.29 5.89 -6.81
C LEU A 322 14.98 5.27 -8.03
N THR A 323 15.07 6.01 -9.13
CA THR A 323 15.74 5.57 -10.35
C THR A 323 17.22 5.27 -10.10
N SER A 324 17.92 6.18 -9.42
CA SER A 324 19.34 6.00 -9.08
C SER A 324 19.57 4.80 -8.18
N LEU A 325 18.73 4.63 -7.15
CA LEU A 325 18.80 3.49 -6.23
C LEU A 325 18.63 2.17 -6.98
N LEU A 326 17.58 2.04 -7.80
CA LEU A 326 17.34 0.82 -8.60
C LEU A 326 18.46 0.55 -9.61
N GLU A 327 18.95 1.56 -10.34
CA GLU A 327 20.04 1.35 -11.31
C GLU A 327 21.34 0.88 -10.66
N GLU A 328 21.64 1.39 -9.46
CA GLU A 328 22.77 0.92 -8.66
C GLU A 328 22.55 -0.52 -8.19
N ARG A 329 21.37 -0.84 -7.63
CA ARG A 329 21.05 -2.18 -7.13
C ARG A 329 21.01 -3.22 -8.24
N VAL A 330 20.49 -2.88 -9.42
CA VAL A 330 20.60 -3.70 -10.66
C VAL A 330 22.06 -4.06 -10.94
N THR A 331 22.94 -3.05 -10.91
CA THR A 331 24.36 -3.25 -11.21
C THR A 331 25.03 -4.14 -10.15
N ARG A 332 24.71 -3.92 -8.88
CA ARG A 332 25.20 -4.74 -7.76
C ARG A 332 24.71 -6.18 -7.88
N LEU A 333 23.42 -6.40 -8.15
CA LEU A 333 22.80 -7.72 -8.22
C LEU A 333 23.39 -8.53 -9.37
N HIS A 334 23.47 -7.92 -10.56
CA HIS A 334 24.10 -8.54 -11.71
C HIS A 334 25.56 -8.95 -11.42
N GLY A 335 26.32 -8.06 -10.77
CA GLY A 335 27.72 -8.33 -10.41
C GLY A 335 27.88 -9.38 -9.32
N GLN A 336 26.94 -9.50 -8.38
CA GLN A 336 26.95 -10.56 -7.35
C GLN A 336 26.61 -11.92 -7.96
N LEU A 337 25.53 -12.02 -8.75
CA LEU A 337 25.15 -13.26 -9.42
C LEU A 337 26.27 -13.80 -10.32
N GLN A 338 26.96 -12.92 -11.06
CA GLN A 338 28.12 -13.31 -11.87
C GLN A 338 29.29 -13.85 -11.03
N ARG A 339 29.58 -13.21 -9.88
CA ARG A 339 30.65 -13.65 -8.97
C ARG A 339 30.31 -15.00 -8.34
N THR A 340 29.07 -15.18 -7.88
CA THR A 340 28.60 -16.45 -7.32
C THR A 340 28.67 -17.56 -8.37
N GLN A 341 28.26 -17.29 -9.61
CA GLN A 341 28.37 -18.26 -10.71
C GLN A 341 29.83 -18.67 -10.97
N GLN A 342 30.76 -17.71 -11.02
CA GLN A 342 32.19 -18.00 -11.20
C GLN A 342 32.75 -18.84 -10.04
N HIS A 343 32.33 -18.56 -8.81
CA HIS A 343 32.74 -19.31 -7.63
C HIS A 343 32.23 -20.75 -7.63
N LEU A 344 30.97 -20.97 -8.01
CA LEU A 344 30.36 -22.30 -8.16
C LEU A 344 31.05 -23.14 -9.26
N LEU A 345 31.59 -22.49 -10.29
CA LEU A 345 32.37 -23.18 -11.33
C LEU A 345 33.80 -23.50 -10.89
N ALA A 346 34.37 -22.73 -9.94
CA ALA A 346 35.76 -22.84 -9.52
C ALA A 346 35.97 -23.67 -8.24
N SER A 347 34.94 -23.85 -7.40
CA SER A 347 35.03 -24.50 -6.09
C SER A 347 33.92 -25.53 -5.89
N SER A 348 34.25 -26.64 -5.22
CA SER A 348 33.33 -27.74 -4.92
C SER A 348 32.54 -27.54 -3.62
N ASP A 349 32.71 -26.42 -2.93
CA ASP A 349 32.12 -26.15 -1.62
C ASP A 349 31.10 -24.99 -1.69
N PRO A 350 29.79 -25.29 -1.81
CA PRO A 350 28.73 -24.30 -1.99
C PRO A 350 28.51 -23.41 -0.76
N GLY A 351 29.04 -23.77 0.41
CA GLY A 351 28.72 -23.14 1.70
C GLY A 351 29.48 -21.85 2.04
N SER A 352 30.34 -21.34 1.15
CA SER A 352 31.18 -20.15 1.41
C SER A 352 30.70 -18.87 0.71
N VAL A 353 29.54 -18.90 0.04
CA VAL A 353 28.96 -17.71 -0.60
C VAL A 353 28.37 -16.82 0.48
N ASP A 354 28.79 -15.55 0.52
CA ASP A 354 28.25 -14.52 1.40
C ASP A 354 26.80 -14.19 0.98
N ARG A 355 25.85 -15.01 1.45
CA ARG A 355 24.41 -14.89 1.20
C ARG A 355 23.84 -13.60 1.74
N LYS A 356 24.32 -13.15 2.90
CA LYS A 356 23.85 -11.94 3.57
C LYS A 356 23.89 -10.70 2.68
N VAL A 357 24.96 -10.51 1.90
CA VAL A 357 25.08 -9.37 0.97
C VAL A 357 24.04 -9.44 -0.16
N LEU A 358 23.65 -10.65 -0.55
CA LEU A 358 22.61 -10.87 -1.55
C LEU A 358 21.22 -10.68 -0.95
N ASP A 359 21.00 -11.15 0.29
CA ASP A 359 19.76 -11.00 1.03
C ASP A 359 19.49 -9.51 1.30
N ASP A 360 20.45 -8.77 1.86
CA ASP A 360 20.38 -7.31 2.04
C ASP A 360 20.05 -6.58 0.72
N LEU A 361 20.57 -7.09 -0.41
CA LEU A 361 20.33 -6.50 -1.72
C LEU A 361 18.94 -6.83 -2.28
N TYR A 362 18.43 -8.04 -2.06
CA TYR A 362 17.06 -8.39 -2.42
C TYR A 362 16.08 -7.56 -1.63
N GLU A 363 16.35 -7.42 -0.35
CA GLU A 363 15.62 -6.61 0.59
C GLU A 363 15.66 -5.11 0.21
N ASP A 364 16.82 -4.58 -0.22
CA ASP A 364 16.90 -3.20 -0.76
C ASP A 364 16.04 -3.04 -2.02
N ILE A 365 16.08 -4.03 -2.92
CA ILE A 365 15.32 -4.01 -4.17
C ILE A 365 13.81 -4.09 -3.89
N HIS A 366 13.41 -4.94 -2.95
CA HIS A 366 12.02 -5.14 -2.52
C HIS A 366 11.37 -3.81 -2.16
N TRP A 367 11.92 -3.11 -1.15
CA TRP A 367 11.36 -1.84 -0.68
C TRP A 367 11.35 -0.74 -1.75
N VAL A 368 12.41 -0.65 -2.57
CA VAL A 368 12.46 0.37 -3.61
C VAL A 368 11.47 0.08 -4.74
N ILE A 369 11.20 -1.20 -5.07
CA ILE A 369 10.14 -1.58 -6.02
C ILE A 369 8.76 -1.24 -5.42
N LEU A 370 8.50 -1.58 -4.16
CA LEU A 370 7.23 -1.26 -3.50
C LEU A 370 6.95 0.24 -3.52
N VAL A 371 7.88 1.06 -3.03
CA VAL A 371 7.73 2.52 -3.04
C VAL A 371 7.55 3.05 -4.46
N SER A 372 8.32 2.55 -5.44
CA SER A 372 8.16 2.96 -6.84
C SER A 372 6.77 2.64 -7.40
N GLY A 373 6.19 1.50 -7.03
CA GLY A 373 4.85 1.09 -7.46
C GLY A 373 3.77 2.03 -6.93
N TYR A 374 3.86 2.40 -5.66
CA TYR A 374 2.92 3.35 -5.04
C TYR A 374 3.11 4.80 -5.49
N VAL A 375 4.34 5.23 -5.82
CA VAL A 375 4.57 6.55 -6.42
C VAL A 375 3.95 6.62 -7.82
N LEU A 376 4.15 5.59 -8.65
CA LEU A 376 3.77 5.64 -10.06
C LEU A 376 2.30 5.34 -10.34
N ALA A 377 1.60 4.59 -9.49
CA ALA A 377 0.22 4.19 -9.75
C ALA A 377 -0.60 3.97 -8.47
N ASP A 378 -1.90 4.16 -8.59
CA ASP A 378 -2.87 3.81 -7.54
C ASP A 378 -3.37 2.37 -7.65
N ASP A 379 -3.93 1.88 -6.54
CA ASP A 379 -4.61 0.59 -6.53
C ASP A 379 -5.98 0.71 -7.22
N PRO A 380 -6.31 -0.22 -8.14
CA PRO A 380 -7.59 -0.20 -8.82
C PRO A 380 -8.72 -0.60 -7.86
N GLN A 381 -9.42 0.40 -7.30
CA GLN A 381 -10.61 0.23 -6.44
C GLN A 381 -11.88 -0.04 -7.27
N GLY A 382 -11.83 -0.98 -8.21
CA GLY A 382 -12.95 -1.34 -9.09
C GLY A 382 -13.15 -0.44 -10.32
N GLU A 383 -12.39 0.64 -10.43
CA GLU A 383 -12.36 1.53 -11.61
C GLU A 383 -11.08 1.33 -12.44
N THR A 384 -11.01 1.94 -13.63
CA THR A 384 -9.77 1.95 -14.42
C THR A 384 -8.79 2.94 -13.76
N PRO A 385 -7.61 2.49 -13.30
CA PRO A 385 -6.63 3.39 -12.70
C PRO A 385 -6.07 4.34 -13.77
N LEU A 386 -5.87 5.59 -13.38
CA LEU A 386 -5.25 6.62 -14.20
C LEU A 386 -3.83 6.91 -13.69
N ILE A 387 -2.99 7.46 -14.57
CA ILE A 387 -1.69 7.99 -14.13
C ILE A 387 -1.96 9.12 -13.13
N PRO A 388 -1.35 9.09 -11.92
CA PRO A 388 -1.50 10.17 -10.95
C PRO A 388 -1.17 11.53 -11.57
N SER A 389 -1.98 12.55 -11.26
CA SER A 389 -1.88 13.87 -11.89
C SER A 389 -0.50 14.49 -11.73
N GLU A 390 0.12 14.33 -10.56
CA GLU A 390 1.44 14.87 -10.25
C GLU A 390 2.52 14.22 -11.11
N VAL A 391 2.41 12.92 -11.39
CA VAL A 391 3.36 12.18 -12.24
C VAL A 391 3.21 12.60 -13.71
N MET A 392 1.97 12.78 -14.17
CA MET A 392 1.70 13.28 -15.52
C MET A 392 2.20 14.72 -15.68
N GLU A 393 1.90 15.61 -14.73
CA GLU A 393 2.38 17.00 -14.71
C GLU A 393 3.91 17.07 -14.68
N PHE A 394 4.55 16.23 -13.86
CA PHE A 394 6.01 16.13 -13.81
C PHE A 394 6.60 15.74 -15.18
N SER A 395 6.04 14.75 -15.88
CA SER A 395 6.50 14.37 -17.22
C SER A 395 6.22 15.46 -18.26
N ILE A 396 5.07 16.14 -18.18
CA ILE A 396 4.73 17.28 -19.06
C ILE A 396 5.74 18.42 -18.87
N LYS A 397 6.04 18.79 -17.62
CA LYS A 397 6.96 19.87 -17.25
C LYS A 397 8.35 19.67 -17.85
N HIS A 398 8.88 18.46 -17.83
CA HIS A 398 10.23 18.15 -18.32
C HIS A 398 10.27 17.66 -19.79
N SER A 399 9.12 17.56 -20.46
CA SER A 399 9.01 17.02 -21.82
C SER A 399 9.86 17.74 -22.88
N THR A 400 10.25 19.00 -22.65
CA THR A 400 11.10 19.78 -23.57
C THR A 400 12.60 19.52 -23.38
N GLU A 401 13.01 18.94 -22.25
CA GLU A 401 14.40 18.70 -21.89
C GLU A 401 14.86 17.30 -22.34
N VAL A 402 13.90 16.39 -22.56
CA VAL A 402 14.11 14.99 -22.89
C VAL A 402 14.22 14.73 -24.39
N ASP A 403 15.01 13.72 -24.76
CA ASP A 403 15.07 13.14 -26.08
C ASP A 403 14.25 11.84 -26.12
N ILE A 404 13.18 11.84 -26.92
CA ILE A 404 12.23 10.73 -26.99
C ILE A 404 12.90 9.46 -27.52
N ASN A 405 13.79 9.57 -28.51
CA ASN A 405 14.45 8.41 -29.10
C ASN A 405 15.37 7.72 -28.08
N THR A 406 16.13 8.50 -27.32
CA THR A 406 16.98 8.00 -26.24
C THR A 406 16.14 7.38 -25.12
N THR A 407 14.98 7.97 -24.81
CA THR A 407 14.03 7.43 -23.84
C THR A 407 13.48 6.07 -24.28
N LEU A 408 13.07 5.93 -25.54
CA LEU A 408 12.61 4.67 -26.11
C LEU A 408 13.74 3.63 -26.20
N GLN A 409 14.97 4.06 -26.45
CA GLN A 409 16.13 3.18 -26.40
C GLN A 409 16.37 2.65 -24.98
N ILE A 410 16.31 3.51 -23.96
CA ILE A 410 16.43 3.12 -22.54
C ILE A 410 15.36 2.11 -22.15
N LEU A 411 14.13 2.30 -22.62
CA LEU A 411 13.00 1.40 -22.40
C LEU A 411 13.22 0.05 -23.11
N GLY A 412 13.56 0.07 -24.39
CA GLY A 412 13.71 -1.12 -25.24
C GLY A 412 14.99 -1.92 -25.04
N SER A 413 15.87 -1.51 -24.11
CA SER A 413 17.14 -2.19 -23.80
C SER A 413 17.32 -2.48 -22.31
N PRO A 414 16.38 -3.22 -21.67
CA PRO A 414 16.50 -3.59 -20.26
C PRO A 414 17.69 -4.52 -19.99
N GLY A 415 18.32 -5.05 -21.05
CA GLY A 415 19.52 -5.85 -20.97
C GLY A 415 20.84 -5.10 -20.81
N GLU A 416 20.84 -3.78 -21.02
CA GLU A 416 22.02 -2.92 -20.99
C GLU A 416 21.93 -1.94 -19.82
N LYS A 417 23.10 -1.48 -19.33
CA LYS A 417 23.13 -0.44 -18.29
C LYS A 417 22.60 0.87 -18.89
N ALA A 418 21.75 1.58 -18.15
CA ALA A 418 21.23 2.88 -18.61
C ALA A 418 22.38 3.85 -18.93
N SER A 419 23.42 3.86 -18.09
CA SER A 419 24.60 4.71 -18.25
C SER A 419 25.47 4.41 -19.48
N SER A 420 25.31 3.26 -20.14
CA SER A 420 26.02 2.97 -21.40
C SER A 420 25.32 3.54 -22.63
N ILE A 421 24.10 4.06 -22.50
CA ILE A 421 23.33 4.61 -23.62
C ILE A 421 23.66 6.10 -23.78
N PRO A 422 24.10 6.55 -24.98
CA PRO A 422 24.41 7.95 -25.22
C PRO A 422 23.21 8.85 -24.94
N GLY A 423 23.40 9.90 -24.14
CA GLY A 423 22.33 10.85 -23.83
C GLY A 423 21.36 10.42 -22.72
N PHE A 424 21.66 9.35 -21.96
CA PHE A 424 20.77 8.82 -20.90
C PHE A 424 20.28 9.87 -19.88
N ASN A 425 21.01 10.97 -19.67
CA ASN A 425 20.61 12.09 -18.81
C ASN A 425 19.45 12.93 -19.35
N ARG A 426 19.13 12.82 -20.64
CA ARG A 426 18.04 13.53 -21.30
C ARG A 426 16.89 12.56 -21.60
N THR A 427 16.50 11.76 -20.62
CA THR A 427 15.40 10.82 -20.76
C THR A 427 14.29 11.13 -19.77
N ASP A 428 13.07 10.79 -20.12
CA ASP A 428 11.93 10.97 -19.22
C ASP A 428 12.11 10.12 -17.96
N SER A 429 12.12 10.77 -16.79
CA SER A 429 12.44 10.09 -15.53
C SER A 429 11.37 9.08 -15.10
N VAL A 430 10.11 9.25 -15.52
CA VAL A 430 9.03 8.29 -15.22
C VAL A 430 9.29 7.00 -16.02
N ILE A 431 9.57 7.13 -17.31
CA ILE A 431 9.91 5.99 -18.17
C ILE A 431 11.23 5.35 -17.73
N ARG A 432 12.21 6.15 -17.31
CA ARG A 432 13.50 5.64 -16.79
C ARG A 432 13.32 4.83 -15.50
N LEU A 433 12.44 5.28 -14.59
CA LEU A 433 12.12 4.54 -13.36
C LEU A 433 11.49 3.17 -13.67
N LEU A 434 10.47 3.13 -14.54
CA LEU A 434 9.92 1.86 -15.06
C LEU A 434 11.03 0.99 -15.67
N SER A 435 11.89 1.61 -16.48
CA SER A 435 12.96 0.90 -17.18
C SER A 435 14.02 0.36 -16.22
N ALA A 436 14.16 0.91 -15.01
CA ALA A 436 15.01 0.37 -13.96
C ALA A 436 14.40 -0.92 -13.38
N VAL A 437 13.08 -0.97 -13.15
CA VAL A 437 12.39 -2.21 -12.74
C VAL A 437 12.44 -3.28 -13.84
N LEU A 438 12.26 -2.91 -15.11
CA LEU A 438 12.44 -3.82 -16.24
C LEU A 438 13.86 -4.39 -16.31
N ARG A 439 14.89 -3.60 -15.94
CA ARG A 439 16.27 -4.10 -15.85
C ARG A 439 16.45 -5.14 -14.74
N ILE A 440 15.79 -4.98 -13.59
CA ILE A 440 15.80 -6.00 -12.53
C ILE A 440 15.14 -7.27 -13.03
N SER A 441 13.97 -7.14 -13.67
CA SER A 441 13.24 -8.24 -14.30
C SER A 441 14.10 -9.00 -15.32
N GLU A 442 14.88 -8.28 -16.14
CA GLU A 442 15.80 -8.87 -17.10
C GLU A 442 17.01 -9.55 -16.44
N VAL A 443 17.54 -9.01 -15.33
CA VAL A 443 18.58 -9.68 -14.53
C VAL A 443 18.06 -11.00 -13.96
N GLU A 444 16.86 -11.01 -13.39
CA GLU A 444 16.19 -12.22 -12.90
C GLU A 444 15.99 -13.24 -14.04
N SER A 445 15.41 -12.84 -15.17
CA SER A 445 15.19 -13.72 -16.32
C SER A 445 16.49 -14.24 -16.95
N ARG A 446 17.59 -13.48 -16.90
CA ARG A 446 18.92 -13.97 -17.32
C ARG A 446 19.48 -15.01 -16.36
N ALA A 447 19.32 -14.79 -15.05
CA ALA A 447 19.75 -15.74 -14.03
C ALA A 447 18.97 -17.07 -14.15
N THR A 448 17.65 -17.02 -14.37
CA THR A 448 16.83 -18.20 -14.66
C THR A 448 17.34 -18.96 -15.88
N ARG A 449 17.62 -18.26 -17.00
CA ARG A 449 18.18 -18.88 -18.22
C ARG A 449 19.57 -19.49 -18.02
N ALA A 450 20.32 -18.98 -17.05
CA ALA A 450 21.64 -19.49 -16.66
C ALA A 450 21.58 -20.62 -15.62
N ASN A 451 20.38 -21.13 -15.27
CA ASN A 451 20.15 -22.12 -14.21
C ASN A 451 20.63 -21.65 -12.82
N LEU A 452 20.48 -20.35 -12.54
CA LEU A 452 20.79 -19.74 -11.24
C LEU A 452 19.53 -19.44 -10.42
N THR A 453 18.40 -20.10 -10.72
CA THR A 453 17.11 -19.85 -10.06
C THR A 453 17.18 -20.02 -8.54
N GLU A 454 17.95 -21.00 -8.06
CA GLU A 454 18.18 -21.26 -6.62
C GLU A 454 18.88 -20.12 -5.87
N LEU A 455 19.46 -19.15 -6.59
CA LEU A 455 20.09 -17.96 -6.00
C LEU A 455 19.15 -16.75 -5.99
N LEU A 456 17.99 -16.82 -6.65
CA LEU A 456 17.04 -15.72 -6.76
C LEU A 456 16.08 -15.70 -5.57
N SER A 457 15.65 -14.50 -5.17
CA SER A 457 14.59 -14.32 -4.19
C SER A 457 13.21 -14.46 -4.85
N PRO A 458 12.35 -15.39 -4.40
CA PRO A 458 10.95 -15.47 -4.83
C PRO A 458 10.16 -14.19 -4.51
N GLN A 459 10.45 -13.55 -3.35
CA GLN A 459 9.81 -12.29 -2.96
C GLN A 459 10.11 -11.18 -3.96
N MET A 460 11.37 -11.02 -4.39
CA MET A 460 11.72 -10.08 -5.46
C MET A 460 10.95 -10.37 -6.75
N GLY A 461 10.75 -11.65 -7.07
CA GLY A 461 9.92 -12.07 -8.20
C GLY A 461 8.46 -11.63 -8.07
N LYS A 462 7.88 -11.74 -6.87
CA LYS A 462 6.52 -11.25 -6.55
C LYS A 462 6.45 -9.73 -6.74
N ASP A 463 7.41 -8.99 -6.19
CA ASP A 463 7.44 -7.53 -6.30
C ASP A 463 7.51 -7.05 -7.76
N ILE A 464 8.36 -7.67 -8.57
CA ILE A 464 8.50 -7.36 -10.00
C ILE A 464 7.18 -7.62 -10.72
N VAL A 465 6.55 -8.78 -10.52
CA VAL A 465 5.29 -9.14 -11.18
C VAL A 465 4.16 -8.22 -10.74
N TRP A 466 4.06 -7.94 -9.44
CA TRP A 466 3.10 -7.00 -8.86
C TRP A 466 3.26 -5.60 -9.46
N PHE A 467 4.49 -5.07 -9.49
CA PHE A 467 4.78 -3.77 -10.06
C PHE A 467 4.37 -3.71 -11.53
N LEU A 468 4.79 -4.70 -12.33
CA LEU A 468 4.48 -4.74 -13.77
C LEU A 468 2.99 -4.86 -14.02
N ARG A 469 2.25 -5.59 -13.17
CA ARG A 469 0.79 -5.69 -13.24
C ARG A 469 0.12 -4.35 -12.92
N ARG A 470 0.54 -3.70 -11.83
CA ARG A 470 0.04 -2.38 -11.42
C ARG A 470 0.30 -1.33 -12.50
N TRP A 471 1.51 -1.31 -13.04
CA TRP A 471 1.92 -0.44 -14.11
C TRP A 471 1.14 -0.70 -15.41
N ALA A 472 0.98 -1.96 -15.83
CA ALA A 472 0.29 -2.32 -17.07
C ALA A 472 -1.21 -2.01 -17.05
N LYS A 473 -1.83 -1.83 -15.88
CA LYS A 473 -3.22 -1.36 -15.78
C LYS A 473 -3.36 0.15 -16.00
N THR A 474 -2.29 0.90 -15.74
CA THR A 474 -2.30 2.37 -15.66
C THR A 474 -1.66 3.03 -16.88
N TYR A 475 -0.52 2.49 -17.32
CA TYR A 475 0.31 3.13 -18.34
C TYR A 475 0.17 2.49 -19.73
N LEU A 476 -0.22 1.22 -19.83
CA LEU A 476 -0.20 0.49 -21.09
C LEU A 476 -1.49 0.72 -21.90
N LEU A 477 -1.33 1.20 -23.15
CA LEU A 477 -2.42 1.60 -24.05
C LEU A 477 -3.25 2.76 -23.50
N LEU A 478 -2.59 3.89 -23.26
CA LEU A 478 -3.24 5.11 -22.76
C LEU A 478 -4.44 5.51 -23.64
N ASP A 479 -5.61 5.70 -23.00
CA ASP A 479 -6.78 6.31 -23.63
C ASP A 479 -6.71 7.83 -23.46
N GLU A 480 -6.42 8.53 -24.56
CA GLU A 480 -6.31 9.99 -24.60
C GLU A 480 -7.56 10.71 -24.08
N LYS A 481 -8.73 10.05 -24.07
CA LYS A 481 -9.99 10.65 -23.61
C LYS A 481 -10.08 10.78 -22.09
N LEU A 482 -9.24 10.06 -21.35
CA LEU A 482 -9.26 10.05 -19.88
C LEU A 482 -8.35 11.14 -19.28
N TYR A 483 -7.60 11.87 -20.10
CA TYR A 483 -6.63 12.86 -19.66
C TYR A 483 -6.87 14.21 -20.36
N GLU A 484 -6.74 15.31 -19.63
CA GLU A 484 -6.78 16.65 -20.24
C GLU A 484 -5.55 16.90 -21.12
N GLN A 485 -4.39 16.44 -20.66
CA GLN A 485 -3.12 16.52 -21.37
C GLN A 485 -2.26 15.30 -21.04
N ILE A 486 -1.56 14.78 -22.05
CA ILE A 486 -0.60 13.68 -21.90
C ILE A 486 0.77 14.18 -22.35
N SER A 487 1.82 13.82 -21.61
CA SER A 487 3.19 14.14 -22.01
C SER A 487 3.58 13.41 -23.30
N MET A 488 4.35 14.06 -24.17
CA MET A 488 4.80 13.45 -25.42
C MET A 488 5.62 12.16 -25.20
N PRO A 489 6.53 12.06 -24.21
CA PRO A 489 7.23 10.80 -23.93
C PRO A 489 6.30 9.65 -23.57
N LEU A 490 5.32 9.87 -22.69
CA LEU A 490 4.38 8.82 -22.27
C LEU A 490 3.44 8.39 -23.40
N SER A 491 2.92 9.35 -24.17
CA SER A 491 2.08 9.08 -25.34
C SER A 491 2.83 8.27 -26.40
N THR A 492 4.08 8.63 -26.70
CA THR A 492 4.90 7.93 -27.72
C THR A 492 5.38 6.55 -27.27
N ALA A 493 5.63 6.36 -25.98
CA ALA A 493 6.08 5.07 -25.44
C ALA A 493 4.92 4.08 -25.21
N PHE A 494 3.77 4.56 -24.72
CA PHE A 494 2.70 3.69 -24.20
C PHE A 494 1.31 3.93 -24.81
N GLY A 495 1.20 4.76 -25.86
CA GLY A 495 -0.05 4.95 -26.61
C GLY A 495 -0.53 3.67 -27.30
N ALA A 496 -1.82 3.61 -27.64
CA ALA A 496 -2.49 2.41 -28.16
C ALA A 496 -1.86 1.82 -29.44
N ASP A 497 -1.39 2.67 -30.34
CA ASP A 497 -0.84 2.29 -31.65
C ASP A 497 0.69 2.41 -31.74
N THR A 498 1.39 2.43 -30.59
CA THR A 498 2.84 2.62 -30.54
C THR A 498 3.60 1.29 -30.60
N GLU A 499 4.83 1.33 -31.13
CA GLU A 499 5.74 0.18 -31.09
C GLU A 499 6.18 -0.13 -29.64
N GLY A 500 6.28 0.89 -28.78
CA GLY A 500 6.60 0.72 -27.36
C GLY A 500 5.59 -0.15 -26.63
N SER A 501 4.29 0.12 -26.80
CA SER A 501 3.22 -0.73 -26.25
C SER A 501 3.31 -2.18 -26.73
N ARG A 502 3.55 -2.40 -28.03
CA ARG A 502 3.69 -3.76 -28.59
C ARG A 502 4.90 -4.49 -28.02
N TRP A 503 6.03 -3.79 -27.92
CA TRP A 503 7.25 -4.34 -27.36
C TRP A 503 7.06 -4.74 -25.90
N ILE A 504 6.44 -3.89 -25.08
CA ILE A 504 6.19 -4.20 -23.66
C ILE A 504 5.23 -5.37 -23.50
N VAL A 505 4.15 -5.45 -24.30
CA VAL A 505 3.25 -6.62 -24.26
C VAL A 505 4.03 -7.92 -24.54
N GLY A 506 4.92 -7.90 -25.52
CA GLY A 506 5.80 -9.03 -25.80
C GLY A 506 6.74 -9.36 -24.63
N TYR A 507 7.39 -8.35 -24.06
CA TYR A 507 8.29 -8.51 -22.92
C TYR A 507 7.56 -9.09 -21.68
N LEU A 508 6.39 -8.57 -21.33
CA LEU A 508 5.59 -9.05 -20.20
C LEU A 508 5.14 -10.50 -20.42
N LEU A 509 4.80 -10.87 -21.66
CA LEU A 509 4.46 -12.24 -22.00
C LEU A 509 5.65 -13.19 -21.86
N GLU A 510 6.84 -12.79 -22.34
CA GLU A 510 8.08 -13.55 -22.13
C GLU A 510 8.40 -13.72 -20.65
N LYS A 511 8.21 -12.66 -19.85
CA LYS A 511 8.38 -12.70 -18.39
C LYS A 511 7.42 -13.70 -17.74
N VAL A 512 6.14 -13.69 -18.10
CA VAL A 512 5.15 -14.68 -17.65
C VAL A 512 5.60 -16.10 -17.99
N MET A 513 5.99 -16.34 -19.24
CA MET A 513 6.42 -17.67 -19.69
C MET A 513 7.67 -18.15 -18.95
N SER A 514 8.64 -17.25 -18.72
CA SER A 514 9.85 -17.53 -17.93
C SER A 514 9.48 -17.94 -16.51
N ASN A 515 8.64 -17.16 -15.84
CA ASN A 515 8.27 -17.42 -14.45
C ASN A 515 7.45 -18.70 -14.29
N LEU A 516 6.43 -18.93 -15.13
CA LEU A 516 5.62 -20.15 -15.09
C LEU A 516 6.43 -21.42 -15.42
N SER A 517 7.58 -21.27 -16.08
CA SER A 517 8.48 -22.39 -16.37
C SER A 517 9.46 -22.69 -15.25
N ALA A 518 9.88 -21.66 -14.50
CA ALA A 518 10.95 -21.76 -13.51
C ALA A 518 10.47 -21.88 -12.06
N TRP A 519 9.33 -21.25 -11.73
CA TRP A 519 8.85 -21.06 -10.35
C TRP A 519 7.66 -21.97 -10.02
N SER A 520 7.71 -23.25 -10.40
CA SER A 520 6.63 -24.20 -10.10
C SER A 520 6.53 -24.59 -8.62
N SER A 521 7.63 -24.45 -7.86
CA SER A 521 7.65 -24.66 -6.40
C SER A 521 7.01 -23.50 -5.64
N GLU A 522 7.15 -22.28 -6.15
CA GLU A 522 6.71 -21.05 -5.48
C GLU A 522 5.27 -20.70 -5.89
N SER A 523 4.32 -21.27 -5.16
CA SER A 523 2.91 -21.22 -5.56
C SER A 523 2.32 -19.80 -5.61
N GLU A 524 2.73 -18.91 -4.71
CA GLU A 524 2.30 -17.51 -4.70
C GLU A 524 2.81 -16.74 -5.90
N LEU A 525 4.12 -16.81 -6.17
CA LEU A 525 4.73 -16.19 -7.34
C LEU A 525 4.12 -16.70 -8.65
N ALA A 526 3.84 -17.99 -8.75
CA ALA A 526 3.17 -18.57 -9.92
C ALA A 526 1.72 -18.05 -10.07
N ASN A 527 0.97 -17.90 -8.97
CA ASN A 527 -0.37 -17.30 -8.97
C ASN A 527 -0.33 -15.83 -9.41
N GLU A 528 0.59 -15.03 -8.88
CA GLU A 528 0.74 -13.63 -9.29
C GLU A 528 1.15 -13.48 -10.76
N THR A 529 2.04 -14.36 -11.21
CA THR A 529 2.52 -14.39 -12.59
C THR A 529 1.36 -14.66 -13.56
N VAL A 530 0.46 -15.59 -13.23
CA VAL A 530 -0.71 -15.84 -14.08
C VAL A 530 -1.75 -14.73 -13.96
N GLU A 531 -1.85 -14.03 -12.83
CA GLU A 531 -2.70 -12.84 -12.71
C GLU A 531 -2.19 -11.64 -13.53
N LEU A 532 -0.87 -11.52 -13.72
CA LEU A 532 -0.31 -10.60 -14.72
C LEU A 532 -0.75 -11.01 -16.14
N LEU A 533 -0.70 -12.30 -16.48
CA LEU A 533 -1.20 -12.79 -17.78
C LEU A 533 -2.68 -12.47 -17.99
N VAL A 534 -3.52 -12.72 -16.98
CA VAL A 534 -4.95 -12.37 -17.00
C VAL A 534 -5.11 -10.87 -17.24
N THR A 535 -4.31 -10.04 -16.56
CA THR A 535 -4.31 -8.58 -16.75
C THR A 535 -4.02 -8.20 -18.22
N LEU A 536 -3.10 -8.88 -18.89
CA LEU A 536 -2.81 -8.62 -20.31
C LEU A 536 -3.97 -8.96 -21.27
N VAL A 537 -4.91 -9.82 -20.87
CA VAL A 537 -6.02 -10.29 -21.73
C VAL A 537 -7.41 -9.92 -21.24
N GLU A 538 -7.55 -9.31 -20.05
CA GLU A 538 -8.85 -8.91 -19.48
C GLU A 538 -9.52 -7.77 -20.27
N LYS A 539 -8.71 -6.84 -20.80
CA LYS A 539 -9.17 -5.74 -21.66
C LYS A 539 -8.93 -6.10 -23.11
N ARG A 540 -9.94 -5.84 -23.94
CA ARG A 540 -9.91 -6.20 -25.37
C ARG A 540 -8.76 -5.54 -26.12
N GLU A 541 -8.41 -4.28 -25.80
CA GLU A 541 -7.31 -3.60 -26.50
C GLU A 541 -5.97 -4.31 -26.28
N ARG A 542 -5.64 -4.68 -25.04
CA ARG A 542 -4.42 -5.43 -24.71
C ARG A 542 -4.45 -6.84 -25.29
N ALA A 543 -5.59 -7.54 -25.17
CA ALA A 543 -5.76 -8.89 -25.71
C ALA A 543 -5.47 -8.95 -27.22
N ASN A 544 -5.90 -7.93 -27.98
CA ASN A 544 -5.63 -7.84 -29.42
C ASN A 544 -4.13 -7.80 -29.77
N LEU A 545 -3.29 -7.23 -28.90
CA LEU A 545 -1.83 -7.21 -29.08
C LEU A 545 -1.20 -8.53 -28.61
N VAL A 546 -1.65 -9.06 -27.49
CA VAL A 546 -1.12 -10.31 -26.91
C VAL A 546 -1.26 -11.49 -27.89
N VAL A 547 -2.42 -11.64 -28.52
CA VAL A 547 -2.66 -12.77 -29.45
C VAL A 547 -1.82 -12.70 -30.73
N GLN A 548 -1.19 -11.57 -31.02
CA GLN A 548 -0.28 -11.43 -32.16
C GLN A 548 1.13 -11.91 -31.82
N CYS A 549 1.45 -12.09 -30.53
CA CYS A 549 2.78 -12.51 -30.09
C CYS A 549 2.96 -14.02 -30.26
N GLU A 550 4.08 -14.46 -30.85
CA GLU A 550 4.38 -15.89 -31.04
C GLU A 550 4.43 -16.66 -29.71
N GLY A 551 4.93 -16.01 -28.64
CA GLY A 551 4.97 -16.56 -27.29
C GLY A 551 3.59 -17.01 -26.78
N TRP A 552 2.52 -16.33 -27.17
CA TRP A 552 1.16 -16.65 -26.74
C TRP A 552 0.71 -18.01 -27.28
N TRP A 553 0.96 -18.25 -28.57
CA TRP A 553 0.64 -19.50 -29.24
C TRP A 553 1.53 -20.64 -28.74
N SER A 554 2.80 -20.35 -28.45
CA SER A 554 3.70 -21.32 -27.81
C SER A 554 3.18 -21.75 -26.44
N LEU A 555 2.77 -20.77 -25.61
CA LEU A 555 2.19 -21.00 -24.29
C LEU A 555 0.91 -21.85 -24.38
N ALA A 556 0.00 -21.50 -25.30
CA ALA A 556 -1.24 -22.26 -25.53
C ALA A 556 -0.97 -23.72 -25.90
N LYS A 557 -0.05 -23.98 -26.83
CA LYS A 557 0.34 -25.33 -27.25
C LYS A 557 0.97 -26.13 -26.13
N GLN A 558 1.88 -25.52 -25.37
CA GLN A 558 2.58 -26.16 -24.26
C GLN A 558 1.64 -26.48 -23.09
N PHE A 559 0.65 -25.62 -22.84
CA PHE A 559 -0.36 -25.88 -21.83
C PHE A 559 -1.30 -27.03 -22.28
N ALA A 560 -1.74 -27.02 -23.53
CA ALA A 560 -2.61 -28.07 -24.08
C ALA A 560 -1.92 -29.45 -24.15
N SER A 561 -0.60 -29.51 -24.29
CA SER A 561 0.16 -30.76 -24.32
C SER A 561 0.29 -31.46 -22.96
N ARG A 562 -0.08 -30.78 -21.84
CA ARG A 562 0.06 -31.31 -20.46
C ARG A 562 1.45 -31.84 -20.14
N SER A 563 2.49 -31.23 -20.71
CA SER A 563 3.88 -31.59 -20.46
C SER A 563 4.51 -30.62 -19.44
N PRO A 564 5.57 -31.05 -18.73
CA PRO A 564 6.41 -30.13 -17.97
C PRO A 564 6.96 -29.00 -18.87
N PRO A 565 7.23 -27.81 -18.32
CA PRO A 565 7.12 -27.44 -16.91
C PRO A 565 5.69 -27.06 -16.46
N LEU A 566 4.80 -26.64 -17.37
CA LEU A 566 3.48 -26.07 -17.01
C LEU A 566 2.54 -27.06 -16.29
N HIS A 567 2.68 -28.37 -16.56
CA HIS A 567 1.85 -29.38 -15.88
C HIS A 567 2.19 -29.53 -14.37
N LEU A 568 3.37 -29.06 -13.94
CA LEU A 568 3.79 -29.11 -12.54
C LEU A 568 3.19 -27.98 -11.69
N LEU A 569 2.57 -26.98 -12.33
CA LEU A 569 1.92 -25.86 -11.65
C LEU A 569 0.71 -26.32 -10.83
N SER A 570 0.41 -25.58 -9.77
CA SER A 570 -0.74 -25.86 -8.91
C SER A 570 -2.07 -25.79 -9.67
N SER A 571 -3.11 -26.45 -9.13
CA SER A 571 -4.44 -26.46 -9.76
C SER A 571 -5.08 -25.06 -9.86
N SER A 572 -4.70 -24.14 -8.97
CA SER A 572 -5.15 -22.74 -9.00
C SER A 572 -4.54 -22.04 -10.22
N VAL A 573 -3.21 -22.14 -10.36
CA VAL A 573 -2.47 -21.50 -11.46
C VAL A 573 -2.94 -22.05 -12.82
N GLN A 574 -3.13 -23.36 -12.96
CA GLN A 574 -3.64 -23.96 -14.19
C GLN A 574 -5.05 -23.47 -14.55
N ARG A 575 -5.91 -23.23 -13.55
CA ARG A 575 -7.26 -22.67 -13.75
C ARG A 575 -7.19 -21.22 -14.23
N SER A 576 -6.38 -20.38 -13.60
CA SER A 576 -6.20 -18.99 -14.04
C SER A 576 -5.53 -18.91 -15.43
N LEU A 577 -4.62 -19.83 -15.75
CA LEU A 577 -4.00 -19.91 -17.07
C LEU A 577 -5.04 -20.27 -18.14
N MET A 578 -5.92 -21.24 -17.84
CA MET A 578 -7.06 -21.55 -18.71
C MET A 578 -7.95 -20.34 -18.93
N LYS A 579 -8.30 -19.62 -17.85
CA LYS A 579 -9.10 -18.40 -17.91
C LYS A 579 -8.46 -17.37 -18.84
N ALA A 580 -7.15 -17.13 -18.72
CA ALA A 580 -6.42 -16.22 -19.60
C ALA A 580 -6.49 -16.66 -21.07
N LEU A 581 -6.22 -17.95 -21.36
CA LEU A 581 -6.28 -18.48 -22.73
C LEU A 581 -7.68 -18.36 -23.34
N VAL A 582 -8.73 -18.59 -22.55
CA VAL A 582 -10.13 -18.43 -22.99
C VAL A 582 -10.44 -16.96 -23.27
N LEU A 583 -10.04 -16.03 -22.38
CA LEU A 583 -10.20 -14.59 -22.57
C LEU A 583 -9.51 -14.11 -23.86
N GLY A 584 -8.27 -14.55 -24.12
CA GLY A 584 -7.56 -14.24 -25.36
C GLY A 584 -8.27 -14.75 -26.62
N GLY A 585 -9.03 -15.85 -26.53
CA GLY A 585 -9.87 -16.36 -27.63
C GLY A 585 -10.98 -15.42 -28.09
N PHE A 586 -11.32 -14.41 -27.29
CA PHE A 586 -12.27 -13.35 -27.62
C PHE A 586 -11.63 -12.08 -28.20
N ALA A 587 -10.30 -12.05 -28.34
CA ALA A 587 -9.60 -10.98 -29.02
C ALA A 587 -9.98 -10.90 -30.52
N HIS A 588 -9.64 -9.78 -31.16
CA HIS A 588 -9.88 -9.58 -32.57
C HIS A 588 -8.91 -10.43 -33.41
N MET A 589 -9.44 -11.50 -33.97
CA MET A 589 -8.77 -12.40 -34.92
C MET A 589 -9.68 -12.58 -36.14
N ASP A 590 -9.10 -12.84 -37.31
CA ASP A 590 -9.87 -13.28 -38.46
C ASP A 590 -10.47 -14.68 -38.23
N SER A 591 -11.40 -15.08 -39.10
CA SER A 591 -12.14 -16.35 -38.93
C SER A 591 -11.23 -17.57 -38.93
N ASP A 592 -10.17 -17.58 -39.72
CA ASP A 592 -9.31 -18.75 -39.88
C ASP A 592 -8.39 -18.88 -38.67
N THR A 593 -7.76 -17.78 -38.24
CA THR A 593 -6.95 -17.73 -37.02
C THR A 593 -7.79 -18.04 -35.79
N LYS A 594 -9.04 -17.57 -35.71
CA LYS A 594 -9.94 -17.89 -34.60
C LYS A 594 -10.29 -19.38 -34.56
N GLN A 595 -10.55 -20.02 -35.72
CA GLN A 595 -10.77 -21.47 -35.78
C GLN A 595 -9.52 -22.26 -35.36
N GLN A 596 -8.35 -21.84 -35.83
CA GLN A 596 -7.08 -22.43 -35.42
C GLN A 596 -6.87 -22.30 -33.91
N TYR A 597 -7.12 -21.12 -33.34
CA TYR A 597 -6.98 -20.86 -31.91
C TYR A 597 -7.83 -21.81 -31.06
N TRP A 598 -9.12 -21.93 -31.38
CA TRP A 598 -10.01 -22.84 -30.64
C TRP A 598 -9.68 -24.32 -30.85
N ALA A 599 -9.13 -24.69 -32.02
CA ALA A 599 -8.62 -26.04 -32.26
C ALA A 599 -7.36 -26.34 -31.42
N GLU A 600 -6.47 -25.36 -31.23
CA GLU A 600 -5.26 -25.55 -30.42
C GLU A 600 -5.58 -25.57 -28.92
N VAL A 601 -6.43 -24.65 -28.44
CA VAL A 601 -6.78 -24.53 -27.01
C VAL A 601 -7.81 -25.58 -26.60
N MET A 602 -9.02 -25.59 -27.16
CA MET A 602 -10.14 -26.40 -26.65
C MET A 602 -10.09 -27.87 -27.09
N TRP A 603 -9.73 -28.12 -28.36
CA TRP A 603 -9.64 -29.50 -28.85
C TRP A 603 -8.43 -30.23 -28.27
N GLY A 604 -7.30 -29.55 -28.03
CA GLY A 604 -6.13 -30.13 -27.36
C GLY A 604 -6.44 -30.66 -25.96
N ILE A 605 -7.27 -29.94 -25.20
CA ILE A 605 -7.72 -30.36 -23.86
C ILE A 605 -8.72 -31.53 -23.95
N SER A 606 -9.72 -31.43 -24.82
CA SER A 606 -10.78 -32.44 -24.97
C SER A 606 -10.27 -33.80 -25.48
N LEU A 607 -9.35 -33.81 -26.46
CA LEU A 607 -8.73 -35.05 -26.98
C LEU A 607 -7.87 -35.76 -25.93
N ASN A 608 -7.17 -35.01 -25.08
CA ASN A 608 -6.29 -35.58 -24.06
C ASN A 608 -7.06 -36.06 -22.82
N ASP A 609 -8.17 -35.41 -22.46
CA ASP A 609 -9.11 -35.94 -21.45
C ASP A 609 -9.77 -37.25 -21.90
N HIS A 610 -10.09 -37.37 -23.19
CA HIS A 610 -10.55 -38.64 -23.77
C HIS A 610 -9.48 -39.74 -23.68
N LYS A 611 -8.21 -39.43 -23.94
CA LYS A 611 -7.11 -40.42 -23.81
C LYS A 611 -6.89 -40.86 -22.36
N GLY A 612 -6.98 -39.94 -21.38
CA GLY A 612 -6.89 -40.25 -19.95
C GLY A 612 -8.00 -41.14 -19.42
N CYS A 613 -9.24 -40.98 -19.94
CA CYS A 613 -10.34 -41.89 -19.64
C CYS A 613 -10.16 -43.28 -20.32
N CYS A 614 -9.61 -43.33 -21.52
CA CYS A 614 -9.40 -44.60 -22.23
C CYS A 614 -8.29 -45.47 -21.63
N SER A 615 -7.28 -44.92 -20.94
CA SER A 615 -6.23 -45.70 -20.28
C SER A 615 -6.68 -46.38 -18.96
N ILE A 616 -7.85 -46.03 -18.42
CA ILE A 616 -8.41 -46.62 -17.19
C ILE A 616 -9.43 -47.73 -17.50
N MET A 617 -9.86 -47.91 -18.75
CA MET A 617 -10.85 -48.93 -19.14
C MET A 617 -10.26 -50.01 -20.05
N SER A 618 -10.05 -51.21 -19.47
CA SER A 618 -9.91 -52.47 -20.22
C SER A 618 -11.21 -52.83 -20.96
N PRO A 619 -11.15 -53.63 -22.04
CA PRO A 619 -12.19 -53.65 -23.07
C PRO A 619 -13.41 -54.45 -22.63
N VAL A 620 -14.59 -53.81 -22.59
CA VAL A 620 -15.87 -54.51 -22.51
C VAL A 620 -16.76 -54.07 -23.67
N ASN A 621 -16.89 -55.02 -24.61
CA ASN A 621 -17.92 -55.27 -25.62
C ASN A 621 -18.68 -54.11 -26.30
N HIS A 622 -18.54 -54.14 -27.63
CA HIS A 622 -19.35 -53.46 -28.64
C HIS A 622 -20.86 -53.74 -28.48
N ASN A 623 -21.64 -52.67 -28.32
CA ASN A 623 -22.85 -52.35 -29.11
C ASN A 623 -23.70 -51.28 -28.40
N LYS A 624 -23.56 -50.00 -28.80
CA LYS A 624 -24.62 -48.96 -28.86
C LYS A 624 -24.02 -47.62 -29.34
N PRO A 625 -24.79 -46.76 -30.04
CA PRO A 625 -24.27 -45.52 -30.59
C PRO A 625 -24.17 -44.43 -29.50
N ASN A 626 -22.97 -43.85 -29.41
CA ASN A 626 -22.49 -42.66 -28.70
C ASN A 626 -23.54 -41.78 -28.00
N CYS A 627 -23.63 -41.94 -26.68
CA CYS A 627 -23.96 -40.88 -25.72
C CYS A 627 -23.08 -41.12 -24.50
N PHE A 628 -21.93 -40.46 -24.41
CA PHE A 628 -21.10 -40.45 -23.21
C PHE A 628 -20.78 -39.00 -22.83
N VAL A 629 -21.57 -38.49 -21.89
CA VAL A 629 -21.24 -37.31 -21.08
C VAL A 629 -20.25 -37.78 -20.02
N CYS A 630 -18.96 -37.46 -20.20
CA CYS A 630 -17.95 -37.71 -19.16
C CYS A 630 -18.06 -36.63 -18.07
N GLY A 631 -18.68 -36.99 -16.95
CA GLY A 631 -19.00 -36.14 -15.81
C GLY A 631 -17.84 -35.76 -14.88
N TRP A 632 -16.70 -35.33 -15.43
CA TRP A 632 -15.64 -34.68 -14.65
C TRP A 632 -15.22 -33.29 -15.20
N GLY A 633 -15.73 -32.89 -16.38
CA GLY A 633 -15.51 -31.55 -16.95
C GLY A 633 -16.48 -30.46 -16.48
N PHE A 634 -17.46 -30.79 -15.63
CA PHE A 634 -18.54 -29.87 -15.22
C PHE A 634 -18.18 -28.96 -14.03
N CYS A 635 -17.13 -29.25 -13.27
CA CYS A 635 -16.76 -28.46 -12.09
C CYS A 635 -15.75 -27.32 -12.36
N LEU A 636 -15.37 -27.08 -13.63
CA LEU A 636 -14.26 -26.19 -14.00
C LEU A 636 -14.70 -24.89 -14.71
N TRP A 637 -16.00 -24.66 -14.81
CA TRP A 637 -16.55 -23.48 -15.47
C TRP A 637 -17.26 -22.60 -14.45
N ASP A 638 -16.76 -21.38 -14.26
CA ASP A 638 -17.60 -20.31 -13.69
C ASP A 638 -18.87 -20.18 -14.54
N GLU A 639 -20.03 -20.08 -13.88
CA GLU A 639 -21.35 -20.01 -14.56
C GLU A 639 -21.41 -18.93 -15.65
N LEU A 640 -20.67 -17.83 -15.48
CA LEU A 640 -20.57 -16.72 -16.44
C LEU A 640 -19.79 -17.06 -17.73
N ILE A 641 -18.73 -17.87 -17.63
CA ILE A 641 -17.92 -18.27 -18.79
C ILE A 641 -18.70 -19.31 -19.63
N PHE A 642 -19.45 -20.18 -18.96
CA PHE A 642 -20.28 -21.20 -19.61
C PHE A 642 -21.38 -20.59 -20.49
N VAL A 643 -22.05 -19.54 -20.02
CA VAL A 643 -23.13 -18.87 -20.77
C VAL A 643 -22.59 -18.19 -22.04
N SER A 644 -21.43 -17.53 -21.96
CA SER A 644 -20.83 -16.84 -23.11
C SER A 644 -20.31 -17.82 -24.19
N VAL A 645 -19.66 -18.91 -23.76
CA VAL A 645 -19.14 -19.94 -24.68
C VAL A 645 -20.27 -20.76 -25.30
N CYS A 646 -21.31 -21.14 -24.54
CA CYS A 646 -22.46 -21.85 -25.09
C CYS A 646 -23.26 -21.00 -26.09
N SER A 647 -23.40 -19.69 -25.87
CA SER A 647 -24.17 -18.80 -26.77
C SER A 647 -23.54 -18.67 -28.16
N GLN A 648 -22.20 -18.69 -28.28
CA GLN A 648 -21.51 -18.59 -29.57
C GLN A 648 -21.22 -19.94 -30.23
N VAL A 649 -20.88 -20.99 -29.45
CA VAL A 649 -20.57 -22.32 -30.01
C VAL A 649 -21.84 -23.05 -30.47
N TYR A 650 -22.96 -22.87 -29.77
CA TYR A 650 -24.25 -23.50 -30.08
C TYR A 650 -25.26 -22.55 -30.72
N GLY A 651 -24.79 -21.55 -31.48
CA GLY A 651 -25.62 -20.58 -32.21
C GLY A 651 -26.62 -21.17 -33.23
N ARG A 652 -26.74 -22.50 -33.32
CA ARG A 652 -27.87 -23.20 -33.94
C ARG A 652 -28.16 -24.51 -33.21
N LEU A 653 -28.85 -24.47 -32.07
CA LEU A 653 -29.81 -25.49 -31.66
C LEU A 653 -30.67 -24.89 -30.53
N GLY A 654 -31.99 -24.89 -30.75
CA GLY A 654 -32.96 -24.22 -29.88
C GLY A 654 -33.00 -24.77 -28.46
N SER A 655 -33.32 -23.86 -27.53
CA SER A 655 -33.78 -24.06 -26.15
C SER A 655 -33.23 -25.29 -25.41
N CYS A 656 -32.20 -25.09 -24.60
CA CYS A 656 -32.05 -25.85 -23.36
C CYS A 656 -32.43 -24.93 -22.19
N THR A 657 -33.55 -25.24 -21.55
CA THR A 657 -33.94 -24.73 -20.23
C THR A 657 -33.03 -25.29 -19.14
N VAL A 658 -32.76 -24.44 -18.15
CA VAL A 658 -31.90 -24.59 -16.95
C VAL A 658 -31.95 -25.96 -16.29
#